data_AF-A0AAV2TQV3-F1
#
_entry.id   AF-A0AAV2TQV3-F1
#
_cell.length_a   1.000
_cell.length_b   1.000
_cell.length_c   1.000
_cell.angle_alpha   90.00
_cell.angle_beta   90.00
_cell.angle_gamma   90.00
#
_symmetry.space_group_name_H-M   'P 1'
#
loop_
_entity.id
_entity.type
_entity.pdbx_description
1 polymer ?
#
loop_
_entity_poly.entity_id
_entity_poly.type
_entity_poly.pdbx_seq_one_letter_code
_entity_poly.pdbx_strand_id
1 'polypeptide(L)'
;MLDFFVILTKGGVRLWCFPNSVDIFRVSINTFLKSLILKENAGLSPFVHDSRAIRMYMDNEFNLLFIAAYQSVLQLNYVDKFLTAIAREFRDRYKNELGSHDVMCRFDDFSPVYTEVLKRVEAEDLAMKKGRTMRTFTESEKSKKTVASMIVSRNKKPLEKPGKDKKSSAKTDSCPNPSPHPSPGGVVTSKDTTEDAFEEKRRKFAEKVKASKKSKDAPSPLSSPSQKANGKRVKEGRKWDNAATGEEAAALDFSSPPKDSEKHAAKDDPGYGLSTAEAENLSRLRGTMKNDLDEVEVSSSEDESDIEIVESVEVESVPDQNSKPVHNGDSKTVHGGGLVSSLLRGLRITGGSGRILTREDIQPTLEQLRDRLVSKNVAMEIAQRVCDSVGDQLVGTQLGAFERIYTRVRTSLEEVCTRILASGRRVNVLRDALEARTQGKPYTIVFCGVNGVGKSTNLAKIAFWLIEKNFRVLIAACDTFRSGAVEQLRTHVYKLNYIHPPERHGGQVMVELYEQGYGRDAASIARSAINYARDHHLDVVLVDTAGRMQDNEPLMRALALLIQTNRPDLVLFVGEALVGNEAVDQLVKFNQSLADHSHVDKPRTIDGIVLTKFDTIDDKVGAAISMAYISDRPIMFVGTGQTYADLRQLSVGVVVKALMK
;
A
#
# COMPACT_ATOMS: atom_id res chain seq x y z
N MET A 1 0.74 6.50 -38.44
CA MET A 1 0.53 7.95 -38.36
C MET A 1 0.27 8.30 -36.90
N LEU A 2 1.13 9.13 -36.33
CA LEU A 2 0.89 9.76 -35.03
C LEU A 2 -0.02 10.97 -35.24
N ASP A 3 -1.02 11.15 -34.38
CA ASP A 3 -1.95 12.28 -34.51
C ASP A 3 -1.40 13.55 -33.83
N PHE A 4 -0.59 13.38 -32.78
CA PHE A 4 0.01 14.47 -32.02
C PHE A 4 1.30 14.05 -31.32
N PHE A 5 2.23 14.99 -31.18
CA PHE A 5 3.48 14.84 -30.44
C PHE A 5 3.90 16.17 -29.78
N VAL A 6 4.48 16.10 -28.58
CA VAL A 6 5.00 17.27 -27.87
C VAL A 6 6.24 16.93 -27.03
N ILE A 7 7.16 17.89 -26.95
CA ILE A 7 8.31 17.88 -26.04
C ILE A 7 8.07 18.96 -24.98
N LEU A 8 8.01 18.55 -23.72
CA LEU A 8 7.86 19.41 -22.55
C LEU A 8 9.08 19.25 -21.64
N THR A 9 9.39 20.25 -20.82
CA THR A 9 10.20 20.03 -19.60
C THR A 9 9.33 19.38 -18.52
N LYS A 10 9.95 18.73 -17.52
CA LYS A 10 9.23 18.27 -16.30
C LYS A 10 8.55 19.42 -15.56
N GLY A 11 9.05 20.65 -15.70
CA GLY A 11 8.42 21.87 -15.20
C GLY A 11 7.21 22.35 -16.02
N GLY A 12 6.79 21.62 -17.05
CA GLY A 12 5.60 21.93 -17.86
C GLY A 12 5.81 22.96 -18.98
N VAL A 13 7.04 23.39 -19.24
CA VAL A 13 7.33 24.34 -20.34
C VAL A 13 7.41 23.58 -21.67
N ARG A 14 6.68 24.06 -22.68
CA ARG A 14 6.64 23.45 -24.01
C ARG A 14 7.84 23.89 -24.86
N LEU A 15 8.71 22.94 -25.20
CA LEU A 15 9.88 23.14 -26.03
C LEU A 15 9.58 23.03 -27.53
N TRP A 16 8.78 22.03 -27.93
CA TRP A 16 8.40 21.78 -29.32
C TRP A 16 7.09 20.98 -29.43
N CYS A 17 6.37 21.07 -30.56
CA CYS A 17 5.08 20.39 -30.77
C CYS A 17 4.73 20.16 -32.25
N PHE A 18 4.03 19.07 -32.55
CA PHE A 18 3.51 18.75 -33.88
C PHE A 18 2.14 18.02 -33.78
N PRO A 19 1.12 18.39 -34.57
CA PRO A 19 1.00 19.63 -35.36
C PRO A 19 0.73 20.85 -34.47
N ASN A 20 0.86 22.07 -35.02
CA ASN A 20 0.62 23.32 -34.29
C ASN A 20 -0.83 23.54 -33.79
N SER A 21 -1.79 22.68 -34.15
CA SER A 21 -3.19 22.74 -33.72
C SER A 21 -3.41 22.04 -32.37
N VAL A 22 -3.06 22.71 -31.28
CA VAL A 22 -3.06 22.15 -29.91
C VAL A 22 -4.47 21.86 -29.38
N ASP A 23 -5.50 22.62 -29.80
CA ASP A 23 -6.82 22.60 -29.15
C ASP A 23 -7.55 21.26 -29.20
N ILE A 24 -7.35 20.47 -30.27
CA ILE A 24 -7.99 19.15 -30.45
C ILE A 24 -7.51 18.13 -29.39
N PHE A 25 -6.26 18.26 -28.91
CA PHE A 25 -5.65 17.33 -27.96
C PHE A 25 -5.50 17.90 -26.55
N ARG A 26 -5.67 19.21 -26.37
CA ARG A 26 -5.51 19.91 -25.09
C ARG A 26 -6.28 19.27 -23.93
N VAL A 27 -7.52 18.82 -24.15
CA VAL A 27 -8.32 18.14 -23.12
C VAL A 27 -7.67 16.81 -22.74
N SER A 28 -7.37 15.96 -23.71
CA SER A 28 -6.77 14.63 -23.46
C SER A 28 -5.39 14.72 -22.82
N ILE A 29 -4.56 15.68 -23.24
CA ILE A 29 -3.24 15.95 -22.67
C ILE A 29 -3.37 16.50 -21.25
N ASN A 30 -4.29 17.43 -20.97
CA ASN A 30 -4.51 17.94 -19.61
C ASN A 30 -5.02 16.84 -18.67
N THR A 31 -5.89 15.94 -19.14
CA THR A 31 -6.31 14.76 -18.36
C THR A 31 -5.13 13.81 -18.12
N PHE A 32 -4.29 13.57 -19.14
CA PHE A 32 -3.09 12.75 -19.01
C PHE A 32 -2.07 13.36 -18.04
N LEU A 33 -1.71 14.64 -18.18
CA LEU A 33 -0.77 15.32 -17.29
C LEU A 33 -1.29 15.38 -15.86
N LYS A 34 -2.60 15.61 -15.65
CA LYS A 34 -3.23 15.44 -14.32
C LYS A 34 -3.07 14.02 -13.80
N SER A 35 -3.28 13.01 -14.64
CA SER A 35 -3.07 11.61 -14.24
C SER A 35 -1.61 11.28 -13.95
N LEU A 36 -0.65 11.94 -14.62
CA LEU A 36 0.78 11.78 -14.42
C LEU A 36 1.25 12.42 -13.10
N ILE A 37 0.69 13.59 -12.76
CA ILE A 37 0.93 14.29 -11.49
C ILE A 37 0.28 13.54 -10.31
N LEU A 38 -0.89 12.92 -10.53
CA LEU A 38 -1.65 12.19 -9.49
C LEU A 38 -1.26 10.72 -9.35
N LYS A 39 -0.64 10.13 -10.37
CA LYS A 39 -0.14 8.75 -10.36
C LYS A 39 1.29 8.78 -10.85
N GLU A 40 2.22 8.86 -9.90
CA GLU A 40 3.67 8.86 -10.12
C GLU A 40 4.22 7.53 -10.71
N ASN A 41 3.33 6.59 -11.06
CA ASN A 41 3.66 5.39 -11.83
C ASN A 41 3.80 5.73 -13.32
N ALA A 42 5.04 5.97 -13.75
CA ALA A 42 5.44 5.99 -15.17
C ALA A 42 5.42 4.57 -15.79
N GLY A 43 4.26 3.91 -15.74
CA GLY A 43 4.08 2.59 -16.34
C GLY A 43 4.21 2.63 -17.87
N LEU A 44 4.82 1.59 -18.45
CA LEU A 44 4.93 1.36 -19.89
C LEU A 44 3.57 1.14 -20.60
N SER A 45 2.45 1.16 -19.87
CA SER A 45 1.11 0.98 -20.42
C SER A 45 0.58 2.30 -21.03
N PRO A 46 0.03 2.27 -22.25
CA PRO A 46 -0.53 3.48 -22.86
C PRO A 46 -1.75 3.97 -22.06
N PHE A 47 -1.76 5.26 -21.72
CA PHE A 47 -2.92 5.89 -21.11
C PHE A 47 -4.01 6.07 -22.18
N VAL A 48 -5.19 5.48 -21.97
CA VAL A 48 -6.29 5.54 -22.95
C VAL A 48 -7.41 6.44 -22.43
N HIS A 49 -7.79 7.44 -23.23
CA HIS A 49 -8.88 8.36 -22.93
C HIS A 49 -9.54 8.80 -24.25
N ASP A 50 -10.88 8.74 -24.31
CA ASP A 50 -11.71 9.14 -25.46
C ASP A 50 -11.19 8.62 -26.82
N SER A 51 -11.01 7.29 -26.93
CA SER A 51 -10.50 6.57 -28.12
C SER A 51 -9.07 6.93 -28.57
N ARG A 52 -8.29 7.62 -27.72
CA ARG A 52 -6.89 7.99 -27.97
C ARG A 52 -6.00 7.29 -26.95
N ALA A 53 -4.89 6.74 -27.43
CA ALA A 53 -3.80 6.23 -26.63
C ALA A 53 -2.69 7.28 -26.57
N ILE A 54 -2.19 7.54 -25.36
CA ILE A 54 -1.05 8.41 -25.10
C ILE A 54 0.08 7.55 -24.55
N ARG A 55 1.28 7.70 -25.13
CA ARG A 55 2.53 7.13 -24.63
C ARG A 55 3.52 8.24 -24.34
N MET A 56 4.43 7.97 -23.40
CA MET A 56 5.42 8.92 -22.95
C MET A 56 6.78 8.25 -22.84
N TYR A 57 7.82 9.01 -23.12
CA TYR A 57 9.20 8.71 -22.74
C TYR A 57 9.74 9.89 -21.93
N MET A 58 10.46 9.59 -20.86
CA MET A 58 11.02 10.57 -19.94
C MET A 58 12.54 10.53 -20.03
N ASP A 59 13.15 11.70 -20.21
CA ASP A 59 14.60 11.88 -20.13
C ASP A 59 14.93 12.60 -18.81
N ASN A 60 15.64 11.89 -17.94
CA ASN A 60 16.07 12.42 -16.66
C ASN A 60 17.35 13.28 -16.75
N GLU A 61 18.16 13.12 -17.80
CA GLU A 61 19.42 13.86 -17.98
C GLU A 61 19.14 15.36 -18.13
N PHE A 62 18.15 15.71 -18.97
CA PHE A 62 17.73 17.09 -19.25
C PHE A 62 16.34 17.44 -18.72
N ASN A 63 15.74 16.57 -17.90
CA ASN A 63 14.39 16.72 -17.35
C ASN A 63 13.32 17.00 -18.42
N LEU A 64 13.28 16.18 -19.47
CA LEU A 64 12.36 16.28 -20.60
C LEU A 64 11.29 15.18 -20.59
N LEU A 65 10.15 15.49 -21.18
CA LEU A 65 9.00 14.61 -21.37
C LEU A 65 8.61 14.63 -22.86
N PHE A 66 8.74 13.48 -23.51
CA PHE A 66 8.36 13.26 -24.90
C PHE A 66 7.02 12.51 -24.91
N ILE A 67 5.96 13.16 -25.41
CA ILE A 67 4.60 12.60 -25.36
C ILE A 67 4.10 12.42 -26.79
N ALA A 68 3.66 11.20 -27.12
CA ALA A 68 3.06 10.84 -28.40
C ALA A 68 1.61 10.38 -28.18
N ALA A 69 0.67 10.92 -28.98
CA ALA A 69 -0.73 10.52 -28.95
C ALA A 69 -1.20 10.02 -30.33
N TYR A 70 -2.01 8.96 -30.30
CA TYR A 70 -2.54 8.29 -31.50
C TYR A 70 -3.89 7.62 -31.22
N GLN A 71 -4.70 7.36 -32.25
CA GLN A 71 -5.96 6.60 -32.11
C GLN A 71 -5.73 5.21 -31.49
N SER A 72 -6.46 4.88 -30.41
CA SER A 72 -6.27 3.61 -29.66
C SER A 72 -6.63 2.35 -30.46
N VAL A 73 -7.39 2.50 -31.55
CA VAL A 73 -7.72 1.43 -32.50
C VAL A 73 -6.47 0.97 -33.28
N LEU A 74 -5.46 1.84 -33.41
CA LEU A 74 -4.22 1.54 -34.12
C LEU A 74 -3.17 0.95 -33.17
N GLN A 75 -2.83 -0.33 -33.34
CA GLN A 75 -1.70 -0.96 -32.65
C GLN A 75 -0.36 -0.52 -33.27
N LEU A 76 0.07 0.69 -32.92
CA LEU A 76 1.34 1.26 -33.37
C LEU A 76 2.51 0.76 -32.52
N ASN A 77 3.02 -0.44 -32.84
CA ASN A 77 4.14 -1.07 -32.12
C ASN A 77 5.48 -0.32 -32.25
N TYR A 78 5.56 0.67 -33.14
CA TYR A 78 6.77 1.46 -33.38
C TYR A 78 6.91 2.69 -32.47
N VAL A 79 5.87 3.04 -31.70
CA VAL A 79 5.84 4.32 -30.94
C VAL A 79 6.94 4.37 -29.88
N ASP A 80 7.25 3.26 -29.21
CA ASP A 80 8.32 3.23 -28.19
C ASP A 80 9.70 3.44 -28.83
N LYS A 81 9.95 2.75 -29.95
CA LYS A 81 11.19 2.93 -30.74
C LYS A 81 11.31 4.36 -31.26
N PHE A 82 10.19 4.93 -31.73
CA PHE A 82 10.13 6.32 -32.19
C PHE A 82 10.44 7.29 -31.05
N LEU A 83 9.82 7.12 -29.88
CA LEU A 83 10.06 7.94 -28.68
C LEU A 83 11.52 7.91 -28.23
N THR A 84 12.15 6.74 -28.15
CA THR A 84 13.57 6.62 -27.79
C THR A 84 14.48 7.22 -28.87
N ALA A 85 14.16 7.03 -30.16
CA ALA A 85 14.95 7.57 -31.26
C ALA A 85 14.86 9.10 -31.34
N ILE A 86 13.66 9.68 -31.25
CA ILE A 86 13.46 11.12 -31.34
C ILE A 86 14.04 11.86 -30.13
N ALA A 87 13.96 11.26 -28.93
CA ALA A 87 14.58 11.81 -27.73
C ALA A 87 16.10 11.89 -27.86
N ARG A 88 16.73 10.83 -28.39
CA ARG A 88 18.17 10.82 -28.67
C ARG A 88 18.58 11.87 -29.69
N GLU A 89 17.87 11.98 -30.81
CA GLU A 89 18.19 12.95 -31.87
C GLU A 89 17.99 14.41 -31.40
N PHE A 90 16.97 14.66 -30.57
CA PHE A 90 16.73 15.96 -29.93
C PHE A 90 17.86 16.33 -28.96
N ARG A 91 18.22 15.40 -28.06
CA ARG A 91 19.30 15.56 -27.09
C ARG A 91 20.66 15.77 -27.74
N ASP A 92 21.01 14.91 -28.70
CA ASP A 92 22.33 14.93 -29.35
C ASP A 92 22.50 16.21 -30.19
N ARG A 93 21.40 16.84 -30.67
CA ARG A 93 21.41 18.15 -31.34
C ARG A 93 21.49 19.34 -30.36
N TYR A 94 20.62 19.40 -29.36
CA TYR A 94 20.44 20.61 -28.51
C TYR A 94 21.12 20.52 -27.14
N LYS A 95 22.17 19.71 -27.02
CA LYS A 95 22.85 19.42 -25.74
C LYS A 95 23.35 20.68 -25.03
N ASN A 96 23.80 21.68 -25.79
CA ASN A 96 24.39 22.91 -25.25
C ASN A 96 23.30 23.85 -24.69
N GLU A 97 22.22 23.99 -25.45
CA GLU A 97 21.05 24.79 -25.09
C GLU A 97 20.35 24.20 -23.87
N LEU A 98 20.12 22.88 -23.86
CA LEU A 98 19.51 22.16 -22.74
C LEU A 98 20.38 22.20 -21.47
N GLY A 99 21.70 22.15 -21.62
CA GLY A 99 22.65 22.26 -20.50
C GLY A 99 22.78 23.66 -19.90
N SER A 100 22.34 24.71 -20.61
CA SER A 100 22.42 26.10 -20.13
C SER A 100 21.34 26.48 -19.09
N HIS A 101 20.34 25.61 -18.90
CA HIS A 101 19.13 25.87 -18.13
C HIS A 101 18.30 27.11 -18.55
N ASP A 102 18.59 27.74 -19.71
CA ASP A 102 17.73 28.80 -20.24
C ASP A 102 16.41 28.22 -20.78
N VAL A 103 15.32 28.53 -20.07
CA VAL A 103 14.00 27.91 -20.25
C VAL A 103 13.22 28.56 -21.41
N MET A 104 13.78 29.58 -22.08
CA MET A 104 13.09 30.34 -23.14
C MET A 104 13.44 29.91 -24.58
N CYS A 105 14.36 28.97 -24.76
CA CYS A 105 14.71 28.42 -26.08
C CYS A 105 13.53 27.70 -26.74
N ARG A 106 13.15 28.12 -27.96
CA ARG A 106 12.15 27.44 -28.81
C ARG A 106 12.85 26.70 -29.94
N PHE A 107 12.56 25.42 -30.07
CA PHE A 107 13.25 24.50 -30.98
C PHE A 107 12.43 24.29 -32.28
N ASP A 108 11.95 25.37 -32.88
CA ASP A 108 11.03 25.32 -34.03
C ASP A 108 11.69 24.69 -35.29
N ASP A 109 13.02 24.74 -35.37
CA ASP A 109 13.87 24.11 -36.40
C ASP A 109 13.93 22.57 -36.32
N PHE A 110 13.39 21.95 -35.27
CA PHE A 110 13.37 20.50 -35.10
C PHE A 110 12.39 19.78 -36.04
N SER A 111 11.45 20.51 -36.64
CA SER A 111 10.36 19.98 -37.48
C SER A 111 10.80 19.07 -38.65
N PRO A 112 11.91 19.33 -39.37
CA PRO A 112 12.43 18.42 -40.40
C PRO A 112 12.97 17.12 -39.81
N VAL A 113 13.69 17.18 -38.68
CA VAL A 113 14.28 16.02 -37.99
C VAL A 113 13.18 15.08 -37.51
N TYR A 114 12.12 15.61 -36.89
CA TYR A 114 10.94 14.83 -36.52
C TYR A 114 10.36 14.07 -37.73
N THR A 115 10.21 14.75 -38.86
CA THR A 115 9.64 14.17 -40.08
C THR A 115 10.52 13.05 -40.65
N GLU A 116 11.84 13.21 -40.59
CA GLU A 116 12.81 12.20 -41.03
C GLU A 116 12.81 10.97 -40.10
N VAL A 117 12.91 11.17 -38.79
CA VAL A 117 12.91 10.10 -37.78
C VAL A 117 11.60 9.31 -37.81
N LEU A 118 10.45 10.00 -37.96
CA LEU A 118 9.16 9.35 -38.08
C LEU A 118 9.08 8.48 -39.34
N LYS A 119 9.49 9.00 -40.51
CA LYS A 119 9.52 8.24 -41.76
C LYS A 119 10.47 7.04 -41.70
N ARG A 120 11.64 7.19 -41.08
CA ARG A 120 12.63 6.12 -40.85
C ARG A 120 11.99 4.97 -40.06
N VAL A 121 11.40 5.29 -38.90
CA VAL A 121 10.80 4.29 -38.01
C VAL A 121 9.52 3.67 -38.59
N GLU A 122 8.68 4.43 -39.29
CA GLU A 122 7.51 3.88 -40.00
C GLU A 122 7.94 2.96 -41.17
N ALA A 123 9.01 3.30 -41.90
CA ALA A 123 9.56 2.45 -42.96
C ALA A 123 10.16 1.13 -42.41
N GLU A 124 10.83 1.17 -41.25
CA GLU A 124 11.33 -0.03 -40.56
C GLU A 124 10.19 -0.96 -40.11
N ASP A 125 9.13 -0.43 -39.51
CA ASP A 125 7.95 -1.22 -39.11
C ASP A 125 7.22 -1.82 -40.33
N LEU A 126 7.09 -1.04 -41.42
CA LEU A 126 6.57 -1.53 -42.69
C LEU A 126 7.47 -2.62 -43.32
N ALA A 127 8.80 -2.52 -43.18
CA ALA A 127 9.74 -3.53 -43.63
C ALA A 127 9.64 -4.82 -42.78
N MET A 128 9.51 -4.71 -41.45
CA MET A 128 9.28 -5.86 -40.57
C MET A 128 7.93 -6.55 -40.86
N LYS A 129 6.89 -5.78 -41.21
CA LYS A 129 5.60 -6.31 -41.65
C LYS A 129 5.70 -7.02 -43.01
N LYS A 130 6.44 -6.45 -43.98
CA LYS A 130 6.72 -7.08 -45.29
C LYS A 130 7.58 -8.35 -45.15
N GLY A 131 8.49 -8.41 -44.18
CA GLY A 131 9.29 -9.61 -43.87
C GLY A 131 8.46 -10.81 -43.36
N ARG A 132 7.18 -10.62 -43.04
CA ARG A 132 6.23 -11.70 -42.68
C ARG A 132 5.36 -12.12 -43.86
N THR A 133 5.88 -12.12 -45.09
CA THR A 133 5.29 -12.90 -46.19
C THR A 133 5.14 -14.35 -45.76
N MET A 134 3.94 -14.93 -45.90
CA MET A 134 3.73 -16.35 -45.63
C MET A 134 4.67 -17.18 -46.50
N ARG A 135 5.47 -18.05 -45.87
CA ARG A 135 6.28 -19.05 -46.58
C ARG A 135 5.36 -19.85 -47.49
N THR A 136 5.76 -20.02 -48.75
CA THR A 136 4.97 -20.82 -49.70
C THR A 136 4.89 -22.28 -49.22
N PHE A 137 3.89 -23.03 -49.69
CA PHE A 137 3.69 -24.41 -49.25
C PHE A 137 4.93 -25.30 -49.49
N THR A 138 5.76 -25.00 -50.48
CA THR A 138 7.02 -25.72 -50.79
C THR A 138 8.17 -25.40 -49.82
N GLU A 139 8.12 -24.27 -49.11
CA GLU A 139 9.20 -23.77 -48.24
C GLU A 139 9.03 -24.16 -46.75
N SER A 140 7.85 -24.65 -46.36
CA SER A 140 7.59 -25.09 -44.99
C SER A 140 8.21 -26.47 -44.72
N GLU A 141 8.89 -26.64 -43.57
CA GLU A 141 9.39 -27.96 -43.18
C GLU A 141 8.26 -28.95 -42.85
N LYS A 142 7.08 -28.45 -42.45
CA LYS A 142 5.92 -29.31 -42.16
C LYS A 142 5.41 -29.99 -43.43
N SER A 143 5.28 -29.25 -44.54
CA SER A 143 4.84 -29.80 -45.82
C SER A 143 5.88 -30.72 -46.45
N LYS A 144 7.19 -30.44 -46.31
CA LYS A 144 8.26 -31.38 -46.70
C LYS A 144 8.10 -32.74 -46.02
N LYS A 145 7.75 -32.76 -44.73
CA LYS A 145 7.43 -34.00 -43.99
C LYS A 145 6.14 -34.67 -44.51
N THR A 146 5.10 -33.91 -44.83
CA THR A 146 3.85 -34.44 -45.41
C THR A 146 4.06 -35.06 -46.80
N VAL A 147 4.81 -34.39 -47.68
CA VAL A 147 5.18 -34.92 -49.01
C VAL A 147 6.05 -36.16 -48.88
N ALA A 148 7.06 -36.15 -48.01
CA ALA A 148 7.88 -37.33 -47.74
C ALA A 148 7.06 -38.52 -47.20
N SER A 149 6.00 -38.28 -46.42
CA SER A 149 5.09 -39.33 -45.93
C SER A 149 4.12 -39.88 -46.97
N MET A 150 3.89 -39.17 -48.09
CA MET A 150 3.09 -39.66 -49.21
C MET A 150 3.90 -40.48 -50.23
N ILE A 151 5.23 -40.39 -50.23
CA ILE A 151 6.09 -41.19 -51.11
C ILE A 151 6.25 -42.59 -50.50
N VAL A 152 5.30 -43.48 -50.81
CA VAL A 152 5.38 -44.91 -50.48
C VAL A 152 6.46 -45.56 -51.36
N SER A 153 7.71 -45.47 -50.91
CA SER A 153 8.83 -46.23 -51.47
C SER A 153 8.60 -47.73 -51.24
N ARG A 154 8.13 -48.44 -52.27
CA ARG A 154 7.75 -49.86 -52.25
C ARG A 154 8.96 -50.81 -52.19
N ASN A 155 9.90 -50.58 -51.26
CA ASN A 155 10.88 -51.55 -50.76
C ASN A 155 11.81 -50.93 -49.69
N LYS A 156 11.58 -51.23 -48.39
CA LYS A 156 12.62 -51.46 -47.37
C LYS A 156 12.01 -51.98 -46.06
N LYS A 157 12.69 -52.96 -45.43
CA LYS A 157 12.32 -53.55 -44.13
C LYS A 157 12.69 -52.61 -42.96
N PRO A 158 12.02 -52.70 -41.80
CA PRO A 158 12.37 -51.90 -40.63
C PRO A 158 13.69 -52.37 -39.99
N LEU A 159 14.46 -51.43 -39.45
CA LEU A 159 15.66 -51.67 -38.63
C LEU A 159 15.39 -51.27 -37.17
N GLU A 160 16.10 -51.93 -36.26
CA GLU A 160 15.82 -51.95 -34.82
C GLU A 160 16.23 -50.67 -34.07
N LYS A 161 15.70 -50.52 -32.84
CA LYS A 161 16.08 -49.48 -31.87
C LYS A 161 16.99 -50.06 -30.77
N PRO A 162 17.95 -49.28 -30.26
CA PRO A 162 18.49 -49.47 -28.91
C PRO A 162 18.12 -48.32 -27.94
N GLY A 163 17.46 -48.68 -26.84
CA GLY A 163 17.84 -48.32 -25.46
C GLY A 163 17.82 -46.88 -24.91
N LYS A 164 16.88 -46.63 -23.97
CA LYS A 164 17.02 -45.86 -22.70
C LYS A 164 17.26 -44.33 -22.75
N ASP A 165 16.89 -43.50 -21.76
CA ASP A 165 16.30 -43.73 -20.42
C ASP A 165 15.27 -42.61 -20.04
N LYS A 166 14.51 -42.80 -18.94
CA LYS A 166 13.53 -41.82 -18.41
C LYS A 166 14.09 -40.96 -17.27
N LYS A 167 13.70 -39.67 -17.22
CA LYS A 167 13.42 -38.93 -15.97
C LYS A 167 12.33 -37.86 -16.20
N SER A 168 11.77 -37.30 -15.12
CA SER A 168 10.33 -36.99 -15.03
C SER A 168 9.94 -35.66 -14.36
N SER A 169 9.00 -34.94 -14.96
CA SER A 169 7.88 -34.15 -14.35
C SER A 169 7.30 -33.22 -15.46
N ALA A 170 6.00 -33.03 -15.74
CA ALA A 170 4.70 -33.17 -15.07
C ALA A 170 4.14 -31.87 -14.44
N LYS A 171 3.35 -31.10 -15.22
CA LYS A 171 2.03 -30.48 -14.90
C LYS A 171 1.55 -29.58 -16.06
N THR A 172 0.48 -29.94 -16.78
CA THR A 172 -0.95 -29.54 -16.62
C THR A 172 -1.26 -28.10 -17.03
N ASP A 173 -2.07 -27.92 -18.08
CA ASP A 173 -3.46 -27.41 -17.95
C ASP A 173 -4.24 -27.51 -19.28
N SER A 174 -5.52 -27.90 -19.20
CA SER A 174 -6.45 -27.85 -20.33
C SER A 174 -7.91 -28.02 -19.87
N CYS A 175 -8.79 -27.10 -20.30
CA CYS A 175 -10.24 -27.33 -20.40
C CYS A 175 -10.77 -26.73 -21.73
N PRO A 176 -11.92 -27.20 -22.27
CA PRO A 176 -12.13 -27.24 -23.73
C PRO A 176 -13.36 -26.45 -24.22
N ASN A 177 -13.46 -26.20 -25.55
CA ASN A 177 -14.71 -25.90 -26.28
C ASN A 177 -14.46 -25.83 -27.82
N PRO A 178 -15.49 -25.73 -28.71
CA PRO A 178 -16.45 -26.79 -29.06
C PRO A 178 -16.64 -26.96 -30.60
N SER A 179 -17.58 -27.82 -31.05
CA SER A 179 -18.02 -27.98 -32.45
C SER A 179 -19.44 -28.59 -32.50
N PRO A 180 -20.23 -28.45 -33.59
CA PRO A 180 -21.56 -27.82 -33.48
C PRO A 180 -22.79 -28.70 -33.81
N HIS A 181 -23.99 -28.12 -33.58
CA HIS A 181 -25.31 -28.68 -33.87
C HIS A 181 -25.59 -28.92 -35.37
N PRO A 182 -26.56 -29.80 -35.69
CA PRO A 182 -27.84 -29.28 -36.21
C PRO A 182 -29.11 -29.96 -35.63
N SER A 183 -30.28 -29.57 -36.13
CA SER A 183 -31.64 -30.03 -35.74
C SER A 183 -32.56 -29.95 -36.98
N PRO A 184 -33.86 -30.33 -36.94
CA PRO A 184 -34.56 -31.41 -36.22
C PRO A 184 -35.45 -32.29 -37.15
N GLY A 185 -36.01 -33.42 -36.68
CA GLY A 185 -37.11 -34.09 -37.40
C GLY A 185 -37.60 -35.48 -36.92
N GLY A 186 -38.79 -35.54 -36.33
CA GLY A 186 -39.87 -36.51 -36.65
C GLY A 186 -39.77 -38.03 -36.37
N VAL A 187 -40.61 -38.49 -35.42
CA VAL A 187 -41.44 -39.74 -35.44
C VAL A 187 -40.83 -41.13 -35.14
N VAL A 188 -41.07 -41.58 -33.89
CA VAL A 188 -41.57 -42.89 -33.39
C VAL A 188 -41.23 -44.21 -34.12
N THR A 189 -40.53 -45.16 -33.45
CA THR A 189 -41.05 -46.51 -33.03
C THR A 189 -40.00 -47.42 -32.33
N SER A 190 -40.50 -48.44 -31.60
CA SER A 190 -39.85 -49.70 -31.13
C SER A 190 -38.64 -49.71 -30.16
N LYS A 191 -38.97 -49.78 -28.87
CA LYS A 191 -38.68 -50.86 -27.88
C LYS A 191 -37.28 -51.49 -27.65
N ASP A 192 -37.03 -51.64 -26.34
CA ASP A 192 -36.32 -52.70 -25.58
C ASP A 192 -34.78 -52.83 -25.66
N THR A 193 -34.09 -52.50 -24.55
CA THR A 193 -33.16 -53.37 -23.75
C THR A 193 -32.01 -52.64 -23.01
N THR A 194 -32.28 -51.83 -21.97
CA THR A 194 -31.23 -51.42 -20.99
C THR A 194 -31.78 -51.06 -19.59
N GLU A 195 -31.98 -52.04 -18.70
CA GLU A 195 -32.13 -51.76 -17.25
C GLU A 195 -31.15 -52.56 -16.35
N ASP A 196 -30.76 -53.78 -16.74
CA ASP A 196 -29.85 -54.64 -15.94
C ASP A 196 -28.45 -54.06 -15.67
N ALA A 197 -28.00 -53.08 -16.47
CA ALA A 197 -26.65 -52.50 -16.34
C ALA A 197 -26.50 -51.47 -15.21
N PHE A 198 -27.59 -51.00 -14.59
CA PHE A 198 -27.57 -49.99 -13.54
C PHE A 198 -27.68 -50.56 -12.11
N GLU A 199 -28.37 -51.69 -11.92
CA GLU A 199 -28.49 -52.31 -10.59
C GLU A 199 -27.18 -52.96 -10.13
N GLU A 200 -26.43 -53.60 -11.03
CA GLU A 200 -25.18 -54.29 -10.69
C GLU A 200 -24.10 -53.32 -10.15
N LYS A 201 -24.09 -52.07 -10.65
CA LYS A 201 -23.19 -51.02 -10.17
C LYS A 201 -23.59 -50.45 -8.80
N ARG A 202 -24.89 -50.39 -8.49
CA ARG A 202 -25.37 -50.04 -7.14
C ARG A 202 -25.01 -51.11 -6.11
N ARG A 203 -25.12 -52.40 -6.46
CA ARG A 203 -24.81 -53.51 -5.53
C ARG A 203 -23.34 -53.53 -5.10
N LYS A 204 -22.41 -53.39 -6.05
CA LYS A 204 -20.95 -53.37 -5.79
C LYS A 204 -20.49 -52.16 -4.96
N PHE A 205 -21.24 -51.05 -4.97
CA PHE A 205 -20.96 -49.89 -4.11
C PHE A 205 -21.45 -50.12 -2.66
N ALA A 206 -22.60 -50.77 -2.48
CA ALA A 206 -23.17 -51.07 -1.16
C ALA A 206 -22.34 -52.12 -0.37
N GLU A 207 -21.72 -53.10 -1.04
CA GLU A 207 -20.84 -54.09 -0.40
C GLU A 207 -19.57 -53.44 0.18
N LYS A 208 -18.95 -52.49 -0.53
CA LYS A 208 -17.74 -51.79 -0.06
C LYS A 208 -17.96 -50.91 1.17
N VAL A 209 -19.17 -50.37 1.37
CA VAL A 209 -19.49 -49.49 2.50
C VAL A 209 -19.85 -50.27 3.77
N LYS A 210 -20.23 -51.55 3.67
CA LYS A 210 -20.48 -52.42 4.84
C LYS A 210 -19.22 -53.08 5.43
N ALA A 211 -18.10 -53.07 4.72
CA ALA A 211 -16.88 -53.76 5.13
C ALA A 211 -15.99 -53.00 6.14
N SER A 212 -16.34 -51.76 6.53
CA SER A 212 -15.50 -50.89 7.38
C SER A 212 -16.08 -50.54 8.76
N LYS A 213 -17.15 -51.23 9.21
CA LYS A 213 -17.71 -51.08 10.58
C LYS A 213 -18.17 -52.41 11.18
N LYS A 214 -17.24 -53.14 11.84
CA LYS A 214 -17.47 -53.97 13.06
C LYS A 214 -16.24 -54.81 13.42
N SER A 215 -15.57 -54.47 14.53
CA SER A 215 -15.35 -55.35 15.68
C SER A 215 -14.44 -54.70 16.74
N LYS A 216 -14.62 -55.11 17.99
CA LYS A 216 -13.78 -54.80 19.16
C LYS A 216 -13.65 -56.09 19.99
N ASP A 217 -12.66 -56.10 20.89
CA ASP A 217 -12.47 -56.98 22.06
C ASP A 217 -11.69 -58.32 21.90
N ALA A 218 -10.43 -58.29 22.38
CA ALA A 218 -9.63 -59.22 23.24
C ALA A 218 -9.65 -60.77 23.05
N PRO A 219 -8.65 -61.57 23.58
CA PRO A 219 -7.51 -61.25 24.48
C PRO A 219 -6.10 -61.80 24.04
N SER A 220 -5.09 -61.67 24.93
CA SER A 220 -3.64 -61.91 24.74
C SER A 220 -3.07 -63.25 25.28
N PRO A 221 -1.84 -63.66 24.90
CA PRO A 221 -0.79 -63.89 25.95
C PRO A 221 0.72 -63.69 25.59
N LEU A 222 1.52 -63.38 26.63
CA LEU A 222 2.98 -63.61 26.91
C LEU A 222 4.08 -63.20 25.87
N SER A 223 5.12 -62.44 26.27
CA SER A 223 6.20 -62.92 27.16
C SER A 223 7.09 -61.80 27.76
N SER A 224 7.78 -62.11 28.88
CA SER A 224 8.68 -61.22 29.66
C SER A 224 10.17 -61.58 29.38
N PRO A 225 11.22 -60.81 29.79
CA PRO A 225 11.47 -60.24 31.14
C PRO A 225 12.08 -58.81 31.16
N SER A 226 12.67 -58.30 32.25
CA SER A 226 12.10 -57.93 33.58
C SER A 226 13.20 -57.35 34.49
N GLN A 227 12.94 -56.36 35.36
CA GLN A 227 13.45 -56.30 36.77
C GLN A 227 12.95 -55.09 37.59
N LYS A 228 12.15 -55.41 38.63
CA LYS A 228 11.98 -54.79 39.98
C LYS A 228 11.69 -53.29 40.18
N ALA A 229 10.94 -53.03 41.27
CA ALA A 229 10.31 -51.75 41.60
C ALA A 229 10.54 -51.36 43.08
N ASN A 230 10.23 -50.11 43.46
CA ASN A 230 9.97 -49.76 44.85
C ASN A 230 9.14 -48.46 45.03
N GLY A 231 8.25 -48.43 46.04
CA GLY A 231 7.79 -47.19 46.70
C GLY A 231 6.57 -46.42 46.14
N LYS A 232 5.41 -46.54 46.82
CA LYS A 232 4.20 -45.71 46.61
C LYS A 232 4.40 -44.22 46.96
N ARG A 233 3.77 -43.32 46.20
CA ARG A 233 3.06 -42.14 46.76
C ARG A 233 1.98 -41.65 45.80
N VAL A 234 0.72 -41.66 46.24
CA VAL A 234 -0.44 -41.11 45.50
C VAL A 234 -0.49 -39.61 45.74
N LYS A 235 -0.80 -38.82 44.69
CA LYS A 235 -1.11 -37.40 44.81
C LYS A 235 -2.36 -37.11 43.97
N GLU A 236 -3.39 -36.59 44.61
CA GLU A 236 -4.71 -36.39 44.00
C GLU A 236 -4.71 -35.22 43.00
N GLY A 237 -5.57 -35.31 41.99
CA GLY A 237 -5.77 -34.24 41.00
C GLY A 237 -6.61 -33.10 41.55
N ARG A 238 -6.17 -31.86 41.34
CA ARG A 238 -6.87 -30.64 41.75
C ARG A 238 -8.16 -30.47 40.94
N LYS A 239 -9.32 -30.40 41.60
CA LYS A 239 -10.58 -29.94 40.99
C LYS A 239 -10.62 -28.41 40.92
N TRP A 240 -11.41 -27.90 39.98
CA TRP A 240 -11.70 -26.48 39.82
C TRP A 240 -13.17 -26.26 40.15
N ASP A 241 -13.45 -25.81 41.37
CA ASP A 241 -14.82 -25.58 41.84
C ASP A 241 -15.21 -24.12 41.57
N ASN A 242 -15.82 -23.86 40.41
CA ASN A 242 -16.42 -22.56 40.09
C ASN A 242 -17.86 -22.50 40.63
N ALA A 243 -18.02 -22.07 41.86
CA ALA A 243 -19.28 -21.61 42.41
C ALA A 243 -19.01 -20.39 43.31
N ALA A 244 -19.09 -19.18 42.72
CA ALA A 244 -19.00 -17.95 43.49
C ALA A 244 -20.19 -17.90 44.47
N THR A 245 -19.89 -17.89 45.76
CA THR A 245 -20.89 -17.69 46.81
C THR A 245 -21.38 -16.24 46.77
N GLY A 246 -22.64 -16.01 47.18
CA GLY A 246 -23.34 -14.74 46.95
C GLY A 246 -22.68 -13.49 47.53
N GLU A 247 -21.77 -13.64 48.51
CA GLU A 247 -21.01 -12.52 49.07
C GLU A 247 -19.90 -12.01 48.13
N GLU A 248 -19.22 -12.88 47.39
CA GLU A 248 -18.21 -12.46 46.39
C GLU A 248 -18.88 -11.79 45.17
N ALA A 249 -20.07 -12.27 44.78
CA ALA A 249 -20.87 -11.64 43.73
C ALA A 249 -21.39 -10.25 44.16
N ALA A 250 -21.81 -10.09 45.43
CA ALA A 250 -22.26 -8.81 45.97
C ALA A 250 -21.10 -7.81 46.17
N ALA A 251 -19.89 -8.28 46.49
CA ALA A 251 -18.69 -7.45 46.58
C ALA A 251 -18.21 -6.89 45.22
N LEU A 252 -18.76 -7.39 44.12
CA LEU A 252 -18.48 -6.95 42.74
C LEU A 252 -19.63 -6.14 42.12
N ASP A 253 -20.71 -5.89 42.86
CA ASP A 253 -21.86 -5.10 42.41
C ASP A 253 -21.72 -3.61 42.77
N PHE A 254 -21.25 -2.81 41.81
CA PHE A 254 -21.07 -1.36 41.94
C PHE A 254 -22.32 -0.54 41.61
N SER A 255 -23.51 -1.15 41.54
CA SER A 255 -24.76 -0.44 41.17
C SER A 255 -25.39 0.38 42.32
N SER A 256 -24.89 0.26 43.54
CA SER A 256 -25.43 0.94 44.73
C SER A 256 -24.52 2.08 45.23
N PRO A 257 -25.07 3.25 45.62
CA PRO A 257 -24.28 4.37 46.15
C PRO A 257 -23.72 4.06 47.56
N PRO A 258 -22.55 4.63 47.93
CA PRO A 258 -21.87 4.30 49.17
C PRO A 258 -22.62 4.81 50.41
N LYS A 259 -22.85 3.91 51.37
CA LYS A 259 -23.38 4.20 52.70
C LYS A 259 -22.29 4.82 53.59
N ASP A 260 -21.99 6.10 53.36
CA ASP A 260 -21.35 7.00 54.34
C ASP A 260 -21.39 8.46 53.82
N SER A 261 -22.61 8.95 53.54
CA SER A 261 -22.84 10.31 53.01
C SER A 261 -24.01 11.04 53.69
N GLU A 262 -24.21 10.84 54.99
CA GLU A 262 -25.04 11.76 55.76
C GLU A 262 -24.28 13.07 56.06
N LYS A 263 -24.86 14.18 55.58
CA LYS A 263 -24.44 15.59 55.75
C LYS A 263 -23.30 16.05 54.82
N HIS A 264 -23.64 16.28 53.56
CA HIS A 264 -23.77 17.65 53.04
C HIS A 264 -24.58 17.65 51.72
N ALA A 265 -25.60 18.50 51.63
CA ALA A 265 -26.50 18.54 50.48
C ALA A 265 -25.93 19.41 49.34
N ALA A 266 -25.49 18.77 48.27
CA ALA A 266 -25.33 19.36 46.93
C ALA A 266 -25.75 18.31 45.90
N LYS A 267 -26.26 18.74 44.75
CA LYS A 267 -27.01 17.90 43.80
C LYS A 267 -26.10 17.11 42.84
N ASP A 268 -26.56 15.90 42.50
CA ASP A 268 -26.33 15.19 41.24
C ASP A 268 -24.87 15.02 40.76
N ASP A 269 -24.10 14.14 41.42
CA ASP A 269 -22.84 13.58 40.87
C ASP A 269 -22.91 12.04 40.77
N PRO A 270 -22.90 11.45 39.56
CA PRO A 270 -23.02 10.01 39.37
C PRO A 270 -21.69 9.26 39.58
N GLY A 271 -21.22 9.18 40.82
CA GLY A 271 -20.27 8.16 41.29
C GLY A 271 -18.83 8.18 40.73
N TYR A 272 -18.48 9.11 39.84
CA TYR A 272 -17.12 9.23 39.26
C TYR A 272 -16.18 10.05 40.17
N GLY A 273 -15.94 9.57 41.39
CA GLY A 273 -14.98 10.20 42.30
C GLY A 273 -13.56 10.23 41.72
N LEU A 274 -13.04 11.42 41.38
CA LEU A 274 -11.65 11.59 41.00
C LEU A 274 -10.75 11.46 42.24
N SER A 275 -9.66 10.71 42.12
CA SER A 275 -8.59 10.78 43.13
C SER A 275 -7.96 12.17 43.15
N THR A 276 -7.40 12.60 44.29
CA THR A 276 -6.72 13.90 44.41
C THR A 276 -5.59 14.07 43.39
N ALA A 277 -4.81 13.00 43.17
CA ALA A 277 -3.74 12.97 42.17
C ALA A 277 -4.27 13.11 40.73
N GLU A 278 -5.39 12.47 40.38
CA GLU A 278 -6.02 12.67 39.07
C GLU A 278 -6.58 14.07 38.90
N ALA A 279 -7.24 14.62 39.93
CA ALA A 279 -7.79 15.97 39.92
C ALA A 279 -6.69 17.04 39.70
N GLU A 280 -5.54 16.88 40.35
CA GLU A 280 -4.36 17.70 40.08
C GLU A 280 -3.83 17.54 38.65
N ASN A 281 -3.63 16.30 38.20
CA ASN A 281 -3.09 16.02 36.86
C ASN A 281 -4.00 16.54 35.74
N LEU A 282 -5.32 16.33 35.84
CA LEU A 282 -6.31 16.91 34.94
C LEU A 282 -6.26 18.44 34.97
N SER A 283 -6.08 19.04 36.14
CA SER A 283 -5.98 20.50 36.26
C SER A 283 -4.71 21.09 35.65
N ARG A 284 -3.61 20.33 35.58
CA ARG A 284 -2.36 20.72 34.89
C ARG A 284 -2.47 20.66 33.36
N LEU A 285 -3.39 19.87 32.80
CA LEU A 285 -3.61 19.80 31.34
C LEU A 285 -4.28 21.07 30.79
N ARG A 286 -4.97 21.87 31.62
CA ARG A 286 -5.66 23.09 31.20
C ARG A 286 -4.69 24.08 30.52
N GLY A 287 -5.02 24.50 29.31
CA GLY A 287 -4.26 25.47 28.50
C GLY A 287 -3.15 24.87 27.62
N THR A 288 -2.85 23.57 27.73
CA THR A 288 -1.70 22.95 27.05
C THR A 288 -1.82 22.93 25.52
N MET A 289 -3.03 23.02 24.96
CA MET A 289 -3.29 22.98 23.51
C MET A 289 -3.90 24.26 22.92
N LYS A 290 -3.71 25.40 23.57
CA LYS A 290 -4.17 26.71 23.03
C LYS A 290 -3.38 27.16 21.81
N ASN A 291 -2.08 26.92 21.80
CA ASN A 291 -1.22 27.13 20.65
C ASN A 291 -1.50 26.06 19.58
N ASP A 292 -0.87 26.14 18.42
CA ASP A 292 -0.98 25.06 17.44
C ASP A 292 -0.36 23.78 17.99
N LEU A 293 -0.81 22.63 17.48
CA LEU A 293 -0.31 21.34 17.95
C LEU A 293 1.17 21.23 17.62
N ASP A 294 1.98 20.99 18.65
CA ASP A 294 3.39 20.69 18.50
C ASP A 294 3.62 19.57 17.48
N GLU A 295 4.73 19.66 16.77
CA GLU A 295 5.22 18.60 15.91
C GLU A 295 5.72 17.38 16.73
N VAL A 296 5.65 16.19 16.12
CA VAL A 296 6.23 14.96 16.68
C VAL A 296 7.75 15.02 16.62
N GLU A 297 8.38 14.92 17.79
CA GLU A 297 9.79 14.56 17.90
C GLU A 297 9.94 13.03 17.87
N VAL A 298 10.92 12.54 17.10
CA VAL A 298 11.34 11.13 17.10
C VAL A 298 12.63 11.07 17.89
N SER A 299 12.72 10.23 18.92
CA SER A 299 13.91 10.11 19.74
C SER A 299 15.07 9.51 18.93
N SER A 300 15.96 10.36 18.43
CA SER A 300 17.24 9.89 17.90
C SER A 300 18.17 9.58 19.07
N SER A 301 18.49 8.31 19.32
CA SER A 301 19.74 7.98 20.01
C SER A 301 20.89 8.61 19.23
N GLU A 302 21.93 9.10 19.92
CA GLU A 302 22.99 9.93 19.31
C GLU A 302 24.05 9.13 18.54
N ASP A 303 23.66 8.03 17.89
CA ASP A 303 24.57 7.22 17.08
C ASP A 303 24.73 7.82 15.68
N GLU A 304 25.59 8.83 15.51
CA GLU A 304 26.04 9.28 14.16
C GLU A 304 27.21 8.43 13.61
N SER A 305 27.52 7.30 14.26
CA SER A 305 28.63 6.39 13.89
C SER A 305 28.40 5.55 12.63
N ASP A 306 27.16 5.35 12.20
CA ASP A 306 26.82 4.33 11.19
C ASP A 306 27.14 4.72 9.74
N ILE A 307 27.83 5.84 9.52
CA ILE A 307 28.32 6.25 8.20
C ILE A 307 29.67 5.59 7.85
N GLU A 308 30.47 5.15 8.84
CA GLU A 308 31.83 4.63 8.58
C GLU A 308 31.89 3.14 8.16
N ILE A 309 30.85 2.34 8.40
CA ILE A 309 30.94 0.87 8.21
C ILE A 309 30.83 0.44 6.73
N VAL A 310 30.35 1.30 5.82
CA VAL A 310 30.08 0.94 4.42
C VAL A 310 31.33 0.96 3.51
N GLU A 311 32.51 1.40 3.98
CA GLU A 311 33.71 1.54 3.14
C GLU A 311 34.50 0.22 2.87
N SER A 312 33.95 -0.95 3.24
CA SER A 312 34.70 -2.23 3.20
C SER A 312 34.10 -3.36 2.34
N VAL A 313 32.98 -3.14 1.63
CA VAL A 313 32.31 -4.20 0.84
C VAL A 313 32.17 -3.84 -0.64
N GLU A 314 33.30 -3.60 -1.30
CA GLU A 314 33.42 -3.85 -2.75
C GLU A 314 34.70 -4.65 -3.07
N VAL A 315 34.52 -5.68 -3.91
CA VAL A 315 35.56 -6.56 -4.50
C VAL A 315 36.21 -7.62 -3.59
N GLU A 316 35.44 -8.66 -3.24
CA GLU A 316 35.96 -10.04 -3.31
C GLU A 316 35.38 -10.76 -4.53
N SER A 317 36.21 -10.97 -5.55
CA SER A 317 35.86 -11.77 -6.72
C SER A 317 36.13 -13.26 -6.46
N VAL A 318 35.09 -14.09 -6.54
CA VAL A 318 35.15 -15.55 -6.39
C VAL A 318 36.21 -16.18 -7.32
N PRO A 319 37.16 -16.98 -6.79
CA PRO A 319 38.01 -17.83 -7.61
C PRO A 319 37.40 -19.24 -7.76
N ASP A 320 37.23 -19.69 -9.00
CA ASP A 320 36.92 -21.09 -9.33
C ASP A 320 38.11 -21.74 -10.07
N GLN A 321 38.18 -23.07 -10.00
CA GLN A 321 39.00 -23.99 -10.82
C GLN A 321 40.46 -24.24 -10.41
N ASN A 322 40.59 -25.03 -9.35
CA ASN A 322 41.27 -26.33 -9.37
C ASN A 322 42.08 -26.68 -10.65
N SER A 323 43.40 -26.44 -10.63
CA SER A 323 44.38 -27.26 -11.36
C SER A 323 45.74 -27.25 -10.65
N LYS A 324 46.42 -28.40 -10.62
CA LYS A 324 47.71 -28.58 -9.91
C LYS A 324 48.89 -28.14 -10.80
N PRO A 325 49.88 -27.41 -10.28
CA PRO A 325 51.17 -27.29 -10.94
C PRO A 325 52.14 -28.40 -10.50
N VAL A 326 52.96 -28.86 -11.45
CA VAL A 326 54.13 -29.73 -11.23
C VAL A 326 55.40 -28.87 -11.25
N HIS A 327 56.41 -29.24 -10.47
CA HIS A 327 57.72 -28.57 -10.43
C HIS A 327 58.44 -28.56 -11.80
N ASN A 328 59.09 -27.44 -12.15
CA ASN A 328 60.55 -27.39 -12.38
C ASN A 328 61.07 -25.99 -12.79
N GLY A 329 62.28 -25.65 -12.31
CA GLY A 329 63.39 -25.21 -13.18
C GLY A 329 63.49 -23.75 -13.68
N ASP A 330 64.13 -22.91 -12.87
CA ASP A 330 65.18 -21.94 -13.22
C ASP A 330 65.06 -20.81 -14.28
N SER A 331 65.42 -19.61 -13.77
CA SER A 331 66.31 -18.59 -14.36
C SER A 331 65.77 -17.37 -15.14
N LYS A 332 66.04 -16.20 -14.53
CA LYS A 332 66.34 -14.85 -15.10
C LYS A 332 65.89 -14.51 -16.54
N THR A 333 65.03 -13.49 -16.66
CA THR A 333 65.47 -12.13 -17.07
C THR A 333 64.34 -11.09 -16.93
N VAL A 334 64.72 -9.85 -16.63
CA VAL A 334 63.80 -8.69 -16.61
C VAL A 334 63.75 -8.08 -18.01
N HIS A 335 62.55 -7.81 -18.54
CA HIS A 335 62.25 -6.67 -19.40
C HIS A 335 60.77 -6.27 -19.21
N GLY A 336 60.50 -4.97 -19.15
CA GLY A 336 59.22 -4.44 -18.65
C GLY A 336 58.12 -4.25 -19.71
N GLY A 337 56.91 -3.94 -19.23
CA GLY A 337 55.75 -3.58 -20.05
C GLY A 337 54.52 -4.44 -19.74
N GLY A 338 53.75 -4.09 -18.69
CA GLY A 338 52.56 -4.89 -18.34
C GLY A 338 51.71 -4.44 -17.15
N LEU A 339 51.93 -3.25 -16.56
CA LEU A 339 51.20 -2.78 -15.36
C LEU A 339 50.41 -1.48 -15.58
N VAL A 340 49.90 -1.25 -16.80
CA VAL A 340 49.07 -0.08 -17.14
C VAL A 340 47.68 -0.42 -17.70
N SER A 341 47.43 -1.65 -18.18
CA SER A 341 46.15 -2.01 -18.80
C SER A 341 44.98 -2.17 -17.81
N SER A 342 45.26 -2.52 -16.55
CA SER A 342 44.21 -2.78 -15.54
C SER A 342 43.78 -1.54 -14.76
N LEU A 343 44.69 -0.56 -14.57
CA LEU A 343 44.36 0.72 -13.92
C LEU A 343 43.60 1.68 -14.86
N LEU A 344 43.80 1.56 -16.17
CA LEU A 344 43.12 2.41 -17.17
C LEU A 344 41.63 2.09 -17.38
N ARG A 345 41.08 1.06 -16.72
CA ARG A 345 39.63 0.81 -16.75
C ARG A 345 38.84 1.71 -15.79
N GLY A 346 39.51 2.29 -14.78
CA GLY A 346 38.94 3.25 -13.83
C GLY A 346 39.11 4.73 -14.22
N LEU A 347 39.80 5.03 -15.33
CA LEU A 347 40.14 6.41 -15.71
C LEU A 347 39.59 6.81 -17.09
N ARG A 348 38.25 6.80 -17.23
CA ARG A 348 37.57 7.59 -18.28
C ARG A 348 37.36 9.04 -17.81
N ILE A 349 38.45 9.69 -17.40
CA ILE A 349 38.48 11.14 -17.16
C ILE A 349 38.89 11.80 -18.48
N THR A 350 37.90 12.06 -19.34
CA THR A 350 38.04 12.83 -20.57
C THR A 350 36.89 13.83 -20.65
N GLY A 351 37.15 15.07 -20.23
CA GLY A 351 36.15 16.15 -20.16
C GLY A 351 35.36 16.15 -18.85
N GLY A 352 35.08 17.35 -18.31
CA GLY A 352 34.35 17.58 -17.06
C GLY A 352 32.85 17.36 -17.18
N SER A 353 32.44 16.20 -17.69
CA SER A 353 31.05 15.75 -17.79
C SER A 353 30.83 14.61 -16.79
N GLY A 354 29.76 14.70 -15.99
CA GLY A 354 29.50 13.78 -14.89
C GLY A 354 29.28 12.33 -15.34
N ARG A 355 29.52 11.37 -14.45
CA ARG A 355 29.20 9.95 -14.72
C ARG A 355 27.68 9.83 -14.87
N ILE A 356 27.22 9.37 -16.04
CA ILE A 356 25.81 9.04 -16.25
C ILE A 356 25.51 7.76 -15.46
N LEU A 357 24.49 7.81 -14.60
CA LEU A 357 24.05 6.67 -13.80
C LEU A 357 23.28 5.65 -14.65
N THR A 358 23.68 4.38 -14.58
CA THR A 358 22.97 3.23 -15.16
C THR A 358 22.14 2.52 -14.09
N ARG A 359 21.26 1.57 -14.46
CA ARG A 359 20.45 0.86 -13.45
C ARG A 359 21.31 -0.12 -12.65
N GLU A 360 22.30 -0.70 -13.30
CA GLU A 360 23.30 -1.60 -12.72
C GLU A 360 24.14 -0.90 -11.65
N ASP A 361 24.51 0.37 -11.89
CA ASP A 361 25.29 1.19 -10.96
C ASP A 361 24.55 1.52 -9.64
N ILE A 362 23.21 1.66 -9.70
CA ILE A 362 22.40 2.09 -8.54
C ILE A 362 21.70 0.94 -7.82
N GLN A 363 21.52 -0.21 -8.48
CA GLN A 363 20.83 -1.38 -7.93
C GLN A 363 21.30 -1.82 -6.53
N PRO A 364 22.61 -1.99 -6.22
CA PRO A 364 23.04 -2.43 -4.89
C PRO A 364 22.70 -1.41 -3.79
N THR A 365 22.79 -0.11 -4.10
CA THR A 365 22.39 0.97 -3.19
C THR A 365 20.87 0.98 -2.94
N LEU A 366 20.08 0.75 -3.98
CA LEU A 366 18.62 0.67 -3.85
C LEU A 366 18.18 -0.52 -2.99
N GLU A 367 18.83 -1.68 -3.14
CA GLU A 367 18.57 -2.85 -2.30
C GLU A 367 18.93 -2.61 -0.83
N GLN A 368 20.09 -2.02 -0.56
CA GLN A 368 20.51 -1.64 0.80
C GLN A 368 19.52 -0.65 1.45
N LEU A 369 19.06 0.37 0.71
CA LEU A 369 18.12 1.35 1.22
C LEU A 369 16.70 0.78 1.39
N ARG A 370 16.25 -0.10 0.49
CA ARG A 370 14.98 -0.85 0.64
C ARG A 370 15.00 -1.64 1.95
N ASP A 371 16.07 -2.36 2.22
CA ASP A 371 16.17 -3.22 3.41
C ASP A 371 16.23 -2.37 4.69
N ARG A 372 16.81 -1.15 4.64
CA ARG A 372 16.72 -0.14 5.72
C ARG A 372 15.28 0.37 5.92
N LEU A 373 14.55 0.69 4.85
CA LEU A 373 13.14 1.10 4.96
C LEU A 373 12.30 -0.01 5.62
N VAL A 374 12.52 -1.26 5.24
CA VAL A 374 11.83 -2.43 5.83
C VAL A 374 12.19 -2.62 7.29
N SER A 375 13.46 -2.47 7.69
CA SER A 375 13.86 -2.56 9.11
C SER A 375 13.23 -1.44 9.96
N LYS A 376 12.98 -0.27 9.37
CA LYS A 376 12.22 0.85 9.94
C LYS A 376 10.69 0.71 9.84
N ASN A 377 10.18 -0.50 9.60
CA ASN A 377 8.75 -0.85 9.53
C ASN A 377 7.97 -0.23 8.34
N VAL A 378 8.64 0.09 7.22
CA VAL A 378 7.95 0.32 5.93
C VAL A 378 7.52 -1.03 5.36
N ALA A 379 6.29 -1.13 4.86
CA ALA A 379 5.79 -2.35 4.24
C ALA A 379 6.62 -2.72 3.00
N MET A 380 6.98 -4.00 2.85
CA MET A 380 7.93 -4.49 1.84
C MET A 380 7.57 -4.07 0.41
N GLU A 381 6.29 -4.20 0.04
CA GLU A 381 5.80 -3.80 -1.28
C GLU A 381 5.93 -2.28 -1.52
N ILE A 382 5.75 -1.47 -0.47
CA ILE A 382 5.87 -0.01 -0.56
C ILE A 382 7.34 0.38 -0.65
N ALA A 383 8.22 -0.22 0.17
CA ALA A 383 9.67 -0.01 0.09
C ALA A 383 10.20 -0.34 -1.32
N GLN A 384 9.81 -1.48 -1.89
CA GLN A 384 10.20 -1.86 -3.26
C GLN A 384 9.69 -0.85 -4.29
N ARG A 385 8.40 -0.47 -4.28
CA ARG A 385 7.83 0.53 -5.22
C ARG A 385 8.52 1.88 -5.12
N VAL A 386 8.82 2.34 -3.91
CA VAL A 386 9.52 3.61 -3.67
C VAL A 386 10.96 3.54 -4.20
N CYS A 387 11.70 2.47 -3.93
CA CYS A 387 13.05 2.28 -4.46
C CYS A 387 13.08 2.13 -5.99
N ASP A 388 12.11 1.44 -6.60
CA ASP A 388 12.01 1.37 -8.06
C ASP A 388 11.72 2.75 -8.68
N SER A 389 10.82 3.54 -8.08
CA SER A 389 10.56 4.93 -8.51
C SER A 389 11.82 5.81 -8.41
N VAL A 390 12.60 5.69 -7.33
CA VAL A 390 13.89 6.40 -7.19
C VAL A 390 14.89 5.94 -8.26
N GLY A 391 14.96 4.63 -8.51
CA GLY A 391 15.83 4.07 -9.55
C GLY A 391 15.49 4.63 -10.94
N ASP A 392 14.21 4.59 -11.31
CA ASP A 392 13.73 5.05 -12.61
C ASP A 392 13.80 6.59 -12.77
N GLN A 393 13.90 7.35 -11.66
CA GLN A 393 14.18 8.80 -11.67
C GLN A 393 15.69 9.12 -11.83
N LEU A 394 16.58 8.25 -11.36
CA LEU A 394 18.03 8.48 -11.35
C LEU A 394 18.76 7.93 -12.58
N VAL A 395 18.26 6.87 -13.21
CA VAL A 395 18.83 6.34 -14.46
C VAL A 395 18.87 7.46 -15.52
N GLY A 396 20.05 7.66 -16.11
CA GLY A 396 20.33 8.71 -17.09
C GLY A 396 20.78 10.05 -16.50
N THR A 397 20.67 10.27 -15.19
CA THR A 397 21.18 11.52 -14.57
C THR A 397 22.70 11.53 -14.51
N GLN A 398 23.30 12.72 -14.64
CA GLN A 398 24.74 12.91 -14.45
C GLN A 398 25.05 13.15 -12.97
N LEU A 399 25.96 12.35 -12.41
CA LEU A 399 26.48 12.48 -11.05
C LEU A 399 27.46 13.66 -10.95
N GLY A 400 27.38 14.45 -9.86
CA GLY A 400 28.33 15.53 -9.61
C GLY A 400 29.78 15.03 -9.47
N ALA A 401 30.77 15.85 -9.83
CA ALA A 401 32.19 15.44 -9.91
C ALA A 401 32.78 14.87 -8.60
N PHE A 402 32.19 15.20 -7.44
CA PHE A 402 32.58 14.71 -6.11
C PHE A 402 31.42 14.02 -5.36
N GLU A 403 30.29 13.78 -6.03
CA GLU A 403 29.11 13.18 -5.43
C GLU A 403 29.23 11.64 -5.42
N ARG A 404 28.89 10.99 -4.30
CA ARG A 404 28.86 9.52 -4.21
C ARG A 404 27.48 9.01 -4.66
N ILE A 405 27.43 7.85 -5.33
CA ILE A 405 26.17 7.21 -5.76
C ILE A 405 25.22 7.03 -4.58
N TYR A 406 25.73 6.53 -3.44
CA TYR A 406 24.96 6.38 -2.21
C TYR A 406 24.26 7.68 -1.78
N THR A 407 25.00 8.80 -1.77
CA THR A 407 24.46 10.11 -1.40
C THR A 407 23.36 10.55 -2.37
N ARG A 408 23.59 10.43 -3.69
CA ARG A 408 22.60 10.80 -4.72
C ARG A 408 21.30 10.00 -4.57
N VAL A 409 21.41 8.68 -4.40
CA VAL A 409 20.26 7.77 -4.24
C VAL A 409 19.53 8.06 -2.93
N ARG A 410 20.26 8.25 -1.82
CA ARG A 410 19.68 8.61 -0.52
C ARG A 410 18.92 9.93 -0.58
N THR A 411 19.50 10.99 -1.13
CA THR A 411 18.81 12.30 -1.24
C THR A 411 17.57 12.21 -2.14
N SER A 412 17.64 11.48 -3.25
CA SER A 412 16.47 11.25 -4.10
C SER A 412 15.38 10.44 -3.39
N LEU A 413 15.75 9.52 -2.50
CA LEU A 413 14.83 8.76 -1.67
C LEU A 413 14.20 9.64 -0.57
N GLU A 414 14.99 10.51 0.07
CA GLU A 414 14.51 11.53 1.02
C GLU A 414 13.46 12.44 0.35
N GLU A 415 13.74 12.95 -0.87
CA GLU A 415 12.80 13.75 -1.66
C GLU A 415 11.48 13.02 -1.96
N VAL A 416 11.53 11.73 -2.30
CA VAL A 416 10.33 10.91 -2.58
C VAL A 416 9.56 10.63 -1.29
N CYS A 417 10.22 10.25 -0.19
CA CYS A 417 9.57 10.06 1.11
C CYS A 417 8.92 11.36 1.65
N THR A 418 9.60 12.50 1.52
CA THR A 418 9.04 13.83 1.86
C THR A 418 7.79 14.12 1.03
N ARG A 419 7.83 13.86 -0.28
CA ARG A 419 6.70 14.05 -1.20
C ARG A 419 5.50 13.18 -0.83
N ILE A 420 5.72 11.91 -0.47
CA ILE A 420 4.68 10.97 -0.03
C ILE A 420 4.01 11.44 1.27
N LEU A 421 4.77 11.88 2.27
CA LEU A 421 4.20 12.34 3.54
C LEU A 421 3.55 13.74 3.43
N ALA A 422 4.01 14.56 2.47
CA ALA A 422 3.41 15.85 2.16
C ALA A 422 2.26 15.78 1.13
N SER A 423 2.00 14.61 0.53
CA SER A 423 0.91 14.42 -0.42
C SER A 423 -0.44 14.31 0.27
N GLY A 424 -1.50 14.45 -0.52
CA GLY A 424 -2.88 14.50 -0.04
C GLY A 424 -3.45 15.92 0.08
N ARG A 425 -4.77 15.98 0.20
CA ARG A 425 -5.51 17.24 0.40
C ARG A 425 -5.14 17.84 1.75
N ARG A 426 -4.67 19.09 1.78
CA ARG A 426 -4.52 19.86 3.03
C ARG A 426 -5.90 20.06 3.66
N VAL A 427 -6.23 19.25 4.68
CA VAL A 427 -7.41 19.39 5.53
C VAL A 427 -7.03 20.22 6.75
N ASN A 428 -7.79 21.27 7.05
CA ASN A 428 -7.58 22.07 8.26
C ASN A 428 -8.88 22.03 9.08
N VAL A 429 -8.92 21.13 10.06
CA VAL A 429 -10.12 20.88 10.88
C VAL A 429 -10.63 22.16 11.56
N LEU A 430 -9.75 23.04 12.05
CA LEU A 430 -10.17 24.27 12.72
C LEU A 430 -10.81 25.26 11.74
N ARG A 431 -10.26 25.40 10.53
CA ARG A 431 -10.83 26.23 9.48
C ARG A 431 -12.17 25.66 9.01
N ASP A 432 -12.21 24.37 8.72
CA ASP A 432 -13.39 23.71 8.13
C ASP A 432 -14.54 23.66 9.16
N ALA A 433 -14.22 23.47 10.46
CA ALA A 433 -15.19 23.57 11.55
C ALA A 433 -15.67 25.00 11.81
N LEU A 434 -14.80 26.01 11.69
CA LEU A 434 -15.19 27.42 11.76
C LEU A 434 -16.13 27.80 10.60
N GLU A 435 -15.85 27.33 9.39
CA GLU A 435 -16.73 27.52 8.23
C GLU A 435 -18.10 26.87 8.46
N ALA A 436 -18.13 25.62 8.96
CA ALA A 436 -19.37 24.94 9.34
C ALA A 436 -20.18 25.71 10.40
N ARG A 437 -19.52 26.18 11.46
CA ARG A 437 -20.13 27.06 12.49
C ARG A 437 -20.76 28.30 11.85
N THR A 438 -20.07 28.99 10.94
CA THR A 438 -20.63 30.18 10.25
C THR A 438 -21.82 29.86 9.33
N GLN A 439 -21.94 28.61 8.87
CA GLN A 439 -23.08 28.10 8.10
C GLN A 439 -24.24 27.61 9.00
N GLY A 440 -24.12 27.70 10.33
CA GLY A 440 -25.14 27.24 11.28
C GLY A 440 -25.31 25.71 11.32
N LYS A 441 -24.27 24.95 10.97
CA LYS A 441 -24.27 23.47 10.98
C LYS A 441 -23.11 22.93 11.84
N PRO A 442 -23.28 21.79 12.51
CA PRO A 442 -22.17 21.11 13.17
C PRO A 442 -21.22 20.48 12.14
N TYR A 443 -19.91 20.58 12.39
CA TYR A 443 -18.87 19.86 11.64
C TYR A 443 -18.76 18.42 12.13
N THR A 444 -18.97 17.44 11.27
CA THR A 444 -19.08 16.02 11.67
C THR A 444 -17.84 15.23 11.30
N ILE A 445 -17.19 14.61 12.30
CA ILE A 445 -16.00 13.75 12.13
C ILE A 445 -16.34 12.32 12.53
N VAL A 446 -16.11 11.34 11.64
CA VAL A 446 -16.30 9.90 11.92
C VAL A 446 -14.95 9.22 12.10
N PHE A 447 -14.80 8.48 13.20
CA PHE A 447 -13.60 7.70 13.50
C PHE A 447 -13.82 6.22 13.19
N CYS A 448 -13.05 5.65 12.27
CA CYS A 448 -13.09 4.24 11.90
C CYS A 448 -11.72 3.57 11.94
N GLY A 449 -11.67 2.25 12.05
CA GLY A 449 -10.43 1.47 12.13
C GLY A 449 -10.61 0.18 12.93
N VAL A 450 -9.58 -0.66 12.95
CA VAL A 450 -9.64 -2.01 13.56
C VAL A 450 -9.74 -1.97 15.10
N ASN A 451 -9.76 -3.14 15.74
CA ASN A 451 -9.81 -3.26 17.19
C ASN A 451 -8.49 -2.81 17.83
N GLY A 452 -8.52 -2.26 19.06
CA GLY A 452 -7.31 -2.00 19.86
C GLY A 452 -6.42 -0.80 19.45
N VAL A 453 -6.64 -0.18 18.28
CA VAL A 453 -5.85 0.98 17.77
C VAL A 453 -6.09 2.32 18.49
N GLY A 454 -6.97 2.37 19.49
CA GLY A 454 -7.16 3.57 20.32
C GLY A 454 -8.10 4.66 19.74
N LYS A 455 -9.16 4.27 18.99
CA LYS A 455 -10.19 5.18 18.45
C LYS A 455 -10.79 6.11 19.52
N SER A 456 -11.50 5.55 20.50
CA SER A 456 -12.18 6.29 21.57
C SER A 456 -11.24 7.23 22.34
N THR A 457 -10.00 6.78 22.61
CA THR A 457 -8.99 7.57 23.32
C THR A 457 -8.51 8.78 22.50
N ASN A 458 -8.14 8.59 21.23
CA ASN A 458 -7.65 9.71 20.39
C ASN A 458 -8.78 10.63 19.96
N LEU A 459 -10.02 10.14 19.86
CA LEU A 459 -11.22 10.97 19.76
C LEU A 459 -11.33 11.91 20.97
N ALA A 460 -11.14 11.41 22.19
CA ALA A 460 -11.15 12.25 23.39
C ALA A 460 -9.99 13.27 23.43
N LYS A 461 -8.79 12.95 22.90
CA LYS A 461 -7.70 13.92 22.71
C LYS A 461 -8.08 15.02 21.70
N ILE A 462 -8.70 14.65 20.58
CA ILE A 462 -9.17 15.60 19.57
C ILE A 462 -10.31 16.47 20.12
N ALA A 463 -11.19 15.91 20.96
CA ALA A 463 -12.20 16.68 21.70
C ALA A 463 -11.54 17.71 22.62
N PHE A 464 -10.54 17.32 23.42
CA PHE A 464 -9.78 18.23 24.27
C PHE A 464 -9.13 19.37 23.46
N TRP A 465 -8.44 19.05 22.38
CA TRP A 465 -7.84 20.04 21.47
C TRP A 465 -8.87 21.03 20.90
N LEU A 466 -10.03 20.54 20.45
CA LEU A 466 -11.12 21.38 19.94
C LEU A 466 -11.68 22.32 21.02
N ILE A 467 -11.81 21.85 22.27
CA ILE A 467 -12.30 22.66 23.39
C ILE A 467 -11.27 23.75 23.78
N GLU A 468 -9.96 23.44 23.78
CA GLU A 468 -8.90 24.45 23.95
C GLU A 468 -8.88 25.48 22.81
N LYS A 469 -9.32 25.10 21.61
CA LYS A 469 -9.58 26.01 20.47
C LYS A 469 -10.99 26.63 20.49
N ASN A 470 -11.71 26.53 21.61
CA ASN A 470 -13.03 27.12 21.85
C ASN A 470 -14.14 26.64 20.89
N PHE A 471 -14.21 25.32 20.65
CA PHE A 471 -15.33 24.64 20.01
C PHE A 471 -16.14 23.81 21.03
N ARG A 472 -17.47 23.89 20.96
CA ARG A 472 -18.39 23.02 21.70
C ARG A 472 -18.54 21.69 20.97
N VAL A 473 -18.29 20.58 21.65
CA VAL A 473 -18.15 19.25 21.06
C VAL A 473 -19.23 18.29 21.55
N LEU A 474 -19.92 17.61 20.64
CA LEU A 474 -20.73 16.45 20.95
C LEU A 474 -19.96 15.16 20.64
N ILE A 475 -19.85 14.25 21.60
CA ILE A 475 -19.34 12.90 21.35
C ILE A 475 -20.53 11.96 21.14
N ALA A 476 -20.62 11.33 19.98
CA ALA A 476 -21.68 10.38 19.65
C ALA A 476 -21.18 8.93 19.83
N ALA A 477 -21.71 8.24 20.85
CA ALA A 477 -21.35 6.87 21.19
C ALA A 477 -22.02 5.86 20.24
N CYS A 478 -21.37 5.58 19.10
CA CYS A 478 -21.86 4.62 18.09
C CYS A 478 -21.11 3.27 18.11
N ASP A 479 -20.26 3.03 19.11
CA ASP A 479 -19.78 1.68 19.48
C ASP A 479 -20.79 0.99 20.39
N THR A 480 -21.89 0.51 19.81
CA THR A 480 -22.99 -0.16 20.52
C THR A 480 -22.80 -1.67 20.69
N PHE A 481 -21.62 -2.20 20.34
CA PHE A 481 -21.31 -3.63 20.34
C PHE A 481 -20.32 -4.04 21.44
N ARG A 482 -19.31 -3.21 21.74
CA ARG A 482 -18.30 -3.50 22.76
C ARG A 482 -18.77 -3.06 24.15
N SER A 483 -18.96 -4.01 25.06
CA SER A 483 -19.24 -3.72 26.48
C SER A 483 -18.21 -2.76 27.08
N GLY A 484 -18.67 -1.76 27.81
CA GLY A 484 -17.84 -0.73 28.42
C GLY A 484 -17.40 0.41 27.49
N ALA A 485 -17.71 0.37 26.19
CA ALA A 485 -17.35 1.45 25.26
C ALA A 485 -18.08 2.77 25.59
N VAL A 486 -19.35 2.69 25.98
CA VAL A 486 -20.14 3.86 26.37
C VAL A 486 -19.64 4.42 27.70
N GLU A 487 -19.35 3.55 28.68
CA GLU A 487 -18.78 3.92 29.98
C GLU A 487 -17.38 4.57 29.84
N GLN A 488 -16.58 4.10 28.89
CA GLN A 488 -15.29 4.71 28.53
C GLN A 488 -15.47 6.15 28.04
N LEU A 489 -16.41 6.38 27.11
CA LEU A 489 -16.72 7.74 26.62
C LEU A 489 -17.34 8.64 27.70
N ARG A 490 -18.21 8.09 28.56
CA ARG A 490 -18.78 8.81 29.72
C ARG A 490 -17.69 9.28 30.68
N THR A 491 -16.71 8.42 30.96
CA THR A 491 -15.52 8.75 31.76
C THR A 491 -14.68 9.85 31.09
N HIS A 492 -14.49 9.79 29.77
CA HIS A 492 -13.78 10.84 29.04
C HIS A 492 -14.52 12.19 29.10
N VAL A 493 -15.83 12.22 28.81
CA VAL A 493 -16.66 13.44 28.86
C VAL A 493 -16.67 14.06 30.26
N TYR A 494 -16.80 13.24 31.31
CA TYR A 494 -16.68 13.71 32.70
C TYR A 494 -15.32 14.34 32.98
N LYS A 495 -14.21 13.65 32.65
CA LYS A 495 -12.85 14.19 32.82
C LYS A 495 -12.61 15.47 32.00
N LEU A 496 -13.17 15.58 30.80
CA LEU A 496 -13.06 16.78 29.95
C LEU A 496 -13.87 17.96 30.52
N ASN A 497 -15.09 17.74 31.00
CA ASN A 497 -15.87 18.78 31.69
C ASN A 497 -15.21 19.22 33.01
N TYR A 498 -14.50 18.34 33.73
CA TYR A 498 -13.70 18.73 34.89
C TYR A 498 -12.53 19.68 34.52
N ILE A 499 -11.87 19.45 33.37
CA ILE A 499 -10.83 20.32 32.80
C ILE A 499 -11.44 21.64 32.28
N HIS A 500 -12.63 21.58 31.70
CA HIS A 500 -13.33 22.68 31.02
C HIS A 500 -14.73 22.94 31.60
N PRO A 501 -14.84 23.33 32.88
CA PRO A 501 -16.13 23.48 33.53
C PRO A 501 -16.85 24.75 33.05
N PRO A 502 -18.20 24.81 33.06
CA PRO A 502 -18.96 25.87 32.40
C PRO A 502 -18.64 27.29 32.88
N GLU A 503 -18.22 27.46 34.13
CA GLU A 503 -17.87 28.76 34.73
C GLU A 503 -16.67 29.41 34.02
N ARG A 504 -15.82 28.63 33.34
CA ARG A 504 -14.70 29.13 32.52
C ARG A 504 -15.09 29.45 31.08
N HIS A 505 -16.29 29.07 30.65
CA HIS A 505 -16.79 29.19 29.28
C HIS A 505 -18.11 29.97 29.22
N GLY A 506 -18.26 30.98 30.07
CA GLY A 506 -19.44 31.85 30.10
C GLY A 506 -20.75 31.14 30.47
N GLY A 507 -20.67 30.05 31.24
CA GLY A 507 -21.81 29.20 31.60
C GLY A 507 -22.15 28.13 30.57
N GLN A 508 -21.36 27.97 29.49
CA GLN A 508 -21.62 26.98 28.45
C GLN A 508 -20.97 25.63 28.76
N VAL A 509 -21.72 24.55 28.55
CA VAL A 509 -21.15 23.20 28.49
C VAL A 509 -20.39 23.05 27.18
N MET A 510 -19.11 22.67 27.29
CA MET A 510 -18.20 22.54 26.14
C MET A 510 -18.14 21.13 25.57
N VAL A 511 -18.48 20.10 26.35
CA VAL A 511 -18.56 18.72 25.85
C VAL A 511 -19.74 17.94 26.40
N GLU A 512 -20.49 17.31 25.50
CA GLU A 512 -21.67 16.50 25.81
C GLU A 512 -21.52 15.09 25.23
N LEU A 513 -22.18 14.10 25.84
CA LEU A 513 -22.26 12.72 25.35
C LEU A 513 -23.65 12.46 24.77
N TYR A 514 -23.71 12.01 23.52
CA TYR A 514 -24.93 11.46 22.92
C TYR A 514 -24.85 9.93 22.88
N GLU A 515 -25.74 9.26 23.62
CA GLU A 515 -25.86 7.80 23.67
C GLU A 515 -27.33 7.35 23.59
N GLN A 516 -27.56 6.11 23.17
CA GLN A 516 -28.88 5.44 23.24
C GLN A 516 -28.78 4.02 23.82
N GLY A 517 -27.72 3.72 24.57
CA GLY A 517 -27.41 2.39 25.08
C GLY A 517 -26.95 1.38 24.01
N TYR A 518 -26.78 0.13 24.45
CA TYR A 518 -26.24 -0.98 23.64
C TYR A 518 -27.26 -1.59 22.67
N GLY A 519 -26.76 -2.26 21.61
CA GLY A 519 -27.60 -3.01 20.66
C GLY A 519 -28.42 -2.17 19.66
N ARG A 520 -28.25 -0.85 19.66
CA ARG A 520 -28.91 0.08 18.73
C ARG A 520 -28.11 0.27 17.45
N ASP A 521 -28.79 0.60 16.35
CA ASP A 521 -28.12 0.88 15.06
C ASP A 521 -27.27 2.16 15.14
N ALA A 522 -25.97 2.00 14.87
CA ALA A 522 -24.98 3.06 14.87
C ALA A 522 -25.30 4.19 13.88
N ALA A 523 -25.87 3.89 12.70
CA ALA A 523 -26.21 4.90 11.71
C ALA A 523 -27.34 5.82 12.19
N SER A 524 -28.34 5.27 12.88
CA SER A 524 -29.44 6.00 13.51
C SER A 524 -29.00 6.86 14.71
N ILE A 525 -28.06 6.39 15.52
CA ILE A 525 -27.50 7.17 16.64
C ILE A 525 -26.73 8.37 16.11
N ALA A 526 -25.82 8.16 15.15
CA ALA A 526 -25.06 9.24 14.53
C ALA A 526 -25.99 10.33 13.92
N ARG A 527 -27.05 9.92 13.22
CA ARG A 527 -28.06 10.85 12.69
C ARG A 527 -28.74 11.67 13.78
N SER A 528 -29.12 11.00 14.87
CA SER A 528 -29.81 11.64 16.00
C SER A 528 -28.89 12.60 16.75
N ALA A 529 -27.62 12.25 16.92
CA ALA A 529 -26.59 13.11 17.49
C ALA A 529 -26.33 14.37 16.62
N ILE A 530 -26.25 14.24 15.29
CA ILE A 530 -26.06 15.37 14.38
C ILE A 530 -27.26 16.34 14.44
N ASN A 531 -28.48 15.81 14.58
CA ASN A 531 -29.67 16.66 14.78
C ASN A 531 -29.63 17.35 16.15
N TYR A 532 -29.38 16.62 17.23
CA TYR A 532 -29.22 17.18 18.58
C TYR A 532 -28.16 18.30 18.61
N ALA A 533 -27.00 18.10 17.97
CA ALA A 533 -25.96 19.11 17.86
C ALA A 533 -26.42 20.37 17.12
N ARG A 534 -27.21 20.23 16.05
CA ARG A 534 -27.79 21.37 15.33
C ARG A 534 -28.75 22.16 16.22
N ASP A 535 -29.63 21.45 16.91
CA ASP A 535 -30.69 22.02 17.74
C ASP A 535 -30.14 22.68 19.03
N HIS A 536 -29.02 22.17 19.56
CA HIS A 536 -28.31 22.69 20.74
C HIS A 536 -27.13 23.63 20.40
N HIS A 537 -26.95 23.97 19.12
CA HIS A 537 -25.87 24.82 18.59
C HIS A 537 -24.47 24.38 19.05
N LEU A 538 -24.19 23.08 18.94
CA LEU A 538 -22.86 22.49 19.12
C LEU A 538 -22.09 22.55 17.80
N ASP A 539 -20.79 22.83 17.89
CA ASP A 539 -19.98 23.16 16.71
C ASP A 539 -19.42 21.93 16.00
N VAL A 540 -19.07 20.88 16.75
CA VAL A 540 -18.43 19.68 16.22
C VAL A 540 -19.10 18.43 16.78
N VAL A 541 -19.33 17.44 15.92
CA VAL A 541 -19.82 16.10 16.30
C VAL A 541 -18.71 15.08 16.01
N LEU A 542 -18.22 14.42 17.05
CA LEU A 542 -17.23 13.35 16.97
C LEU A 542 -17.94 11.99 17.14
N VAL A 543 -17.98 11.20 16.08
CA VAL A 543 -18.66 9.90 16.06
C VAL A 543 -17.65 8.79 16.35
N ASP A 544 -17.70 8.21 17.55
CA ASP A 544 -16.94 7.00 17.86
C ASP A 544 -17.65 5.79 17.27
N THR A 545 -16.93 4.95 16.54
CA THR A 545 -17.50 3.74 15.93
C THR A 545 -16.81 2.49 16.45
N ALA A 546 -17.56 1.38 16.53
CA ALA A 546 -17.00 0.08 16.89
C ALA A 546 -15.73 -0.26 16.10
N GLY A 547 -14.78 -0.92 16.75
CA GLY A 547 -13.69 -1.58 16.02
C GLY A 547 -14.23 -2.77 15.23
N ARG A 548 -13.64 -3.01 14.06
CA ARG A 548 -14.03 -4.09 13.14
C ARG A 548 -12.84 -4.55 12.33
N MET A 549 -12.71 -5.86 12.13
CA MET A 549 -11.72 -6.40 11.20
C MET A 549 -12.14 -6.07 9.76
N GLN A 550 -11.14 -5.81 8.92
CA GLN A 550 -11.33 -5.36 7.54
C GLN A 550 -12.06 -6.39 6.65
N ASP A 551 -12.01 -7.67 7.02
CA ASP A 551 -12.70 -8.78 6.34
C ASP A 551 -14.14 -9.03 6.85
N ASN A 552 -14.61 -8.29 7.88
CA ASN A 552 -15.94 -8.48 8.46
C ASN A 552 -17.01 -7.72 7.68
N GLU A 553 -17.50 -8.33 6.59
CA GLU A 553 -18.49 -7.71 5.69
C GLU A 553 -19.72 -7.12 6.41
N PRO A 554 -20.40 -7.79 7.37
CA PRO A 554 -21.52 -7.19 8.11
C PRO A 554 -21.16 -5.88 8.83
N LEU A 555 -20.02 -5.84 9.52
CA LEU A 555 -19.58 -4.64 10.25
C LEU A 555 -19.07 -3.54 9.31
N MET A 556 -18.48 -3.91 8.17
CA MET A 556 -18.04 -2.95 7.15
C MET A 556 -19.22 -2.34 6.40
N ARG A 557 -20.24 -3.14 6.06
CA ARG A 557 -21.49 -2.65 5.47
C ARG A 557 -22.23 -1.70 6.42
N ALA A 558 -22.26 -1.99 7.72
CA ALA A 558 -22.81 -1.07 8.73
C ALA A 558 -22.03 0.25 8.82
N LEU A 559 -20.70 0.24 8.68
CA LEU A 559 -19.87 1.44 8.65
C LEU A 559 -20.14 2.28 7.38
N ALA A 560 -20.18 1.64 6.21
CA ALA A 560 -20.49 2.29 4.95
C ALA A 560 -21.89 2.92 4.97
N LEU A 561 -22.88 2.20 5.52
CA LEU A 561 -24.23 2.73 5.73
C LEU A 561 -24.20 3.95 6.65
N LEU A 562 -23.49 3.93 7.78
CA LEU A 562 -23.35 5.07 8.69
C LEU A 562 -22.79 6.30 7.97
N ILE A 563 -21.71 6.15 7.21
CA ILE A 563 -21.04 7.24 6.49
C ILE A 563 -21.94 7.78 5.36
N GLN A 564 -22.56 6.90 4.56
CA GLN A 564 -23.49 7.31 3.48
C GLN A 564 -24.74 8.03 4.03
N THR A 565 -25.31 7.50 5.13
CA THR A 565 -26.55 7.97 5.78
C THR A 565 -26.42 9.36 6.38
N ASN A 566 -25.23 9.66 6.91
CA ASN A 566 -24.97 10.85 7.71
C ASN A 566 -24.11 11.90 7.00
N ARG A 567 -23.43 11.54 5.90
CA ARG A 567 -22.58 12.44 5.10
C ARG A 567 -21.66 13.31 5.98
N PRO A 568 -20.79 12.71 6.81
CA PRO A 568 -19.91 13.47 7.70
C PRO A 568 -19.04 14.44 6.91
N ASP A 569 -18.55 15.52 7.51
CA ASP A 569 -17.61 16.42 6.84
C ASP A 569 -16.23 15.75 6.68
N LEU A 570 -15.80 14.92 7.65
CA LEU A 570 -14.50 14.25 7.65
C LEU A 570 -14.58 12.77 8.09
N VAL A 571 -13.93 11.87 7.35
CA VAL A 571 -13.74 10.45 7.76
C VAL A 571 -12.27 10.20 8.11
N LEU A 572 -12.00 9.90 9.38
CA LEU A 572 -10.66 9.61 9.90
C LEU A 572 -10.46 8.11 10.12
N PHE A 573 -9.43 7.55 9.48
CA PHE A 573 -8.95 6.21 9.79
C PHE A 573 -7.93 6.26 10.92
N VAL A 574 -8.18 5.48 11.98
CA VAL A 574 -7.28 5.34 13.12
C VAL A 574 -6.50 4.04 12.95
N GLY A 575 -5.18 4.16 12.77
CA GLY A 575 -4.24 3.04 12.67
C GLY A 575 -3.12 3.20 13.70
N GLU A 576 -2.47 2.09 14.07
CA GLU A 576 -1.36 2.12 15.04
C GLU A 576 0.00 2.01 14.35
N ALA A 577 0.99 2.74 14.86
CA ALA A 577 2.33 2.85 14.26
C ALA A 577 3.14 1.54 14.32
N LEU A 578 2.81 0.64 15.26
CA LEU A 578 3.40 -0.68 15.40
C LEU A 578 3.16 -1.59 14.18
N VAL A 579 2.14 -1.30 13.38
CA VAL A 579 1.67 -2.19 12.32
C VAL A 579 2.23 -1.76 10.96
N GLY A 580 3.17 -2.55 10.43
CA GLY A 580 3.76 -2.36 9.10
C GLY A 580 2.88 -2.89 7.95
N ASN A 581 3.15 -4.11 7.46
CA ASN A 581 2.46 -4.67 6.28
C ASN A 581 0.92 -4.71 6.40
N GLU A 582 0.39 -5.08 7.58
CA GLU A 582 -1.04 -5.17 7.86
C GLU A 582 -1.77 -3.81 7.76
N ALA A 583 -1.07 -2.68 7.95
CA ALA A 583 -1.68 -1.35 7.83
C ALA A 583 -2.10 -1.05 6.39
N VAL A 584 -1.36 -1.59 5.42
CA VAL A 584 -1.68 -1.50 3.99
C VAL A 584 -2.97 -2.27 3.70
N ASP A 585 -3.08 -3.52 4.14
CA ASP A 585 -4.26 -4.36 3.94
C ASP A 585 -5.52 -3.76 4.58
N GLN A 586 -5.40 -3.33 5.84
CA GLN A 586 -6.48 -2.66 6.58
C GLN A 586 -6.97 -1.42 5.82
N LEU A 587 -6.07 -0.53 5.41
CA LEU A 587 -6.43 0.75 4.80
C LEU A 587 -7.00 0.60 3.39
N VAL A 588 -6.49 -0.38 2.61
CA VAL A 588 -7.05 -0.75 1.29
C VAL A 588 -8.46 -1.31 1.44
N LYS A 589 -8.64 -2.35 2.27
CA LYS A 589 -9.94 -3.01 2.43
C LYS A 589 -10.99 -2.11 3.09
N PHE A 590 -10.60 -1.21 4.00
CA PHE A 590 -11.52 -0.19 4.53
C PHE A 590 -12.00 0.75 3.42
N ASN A 591 -11.08 1.35 2.64
CA ASN A 591 -11.48 2.22 1.53
C ASN A 591 -12.31 1.51 0.47
N GLN A 592 -11.93 0.28 0.12
CA GLN A 592 -12.68 -0.55 -0.83
C GLN A 592 -14.09 -0.86 -0.30
N SER A 593 -14.24 -1.34 0.93
CA SER A 593 -15.56 -1.65 1.50
C SER A 593 -16.46 -0.41 1.60
N LEU A 594 -15.89 0.78 1.87
CA LEU A 594 -16.64 2.04 1.86
C LEU A 594 -17.10 2.45 0.45
N ALA A 595 -16.37 2.05 -0.59
CA ALA A 595 -16.78 2.25 -1.98
C ALA A 595 -17.82 1.21 -2.41
N ASP A 596 -17.52 -0.08 -2.25
CA ASP A 596 -18.31 -1.21 -2.72
C ASP A 596 -19.71 -1.31 -2.06
N HIS A 597 -19.84 -0.83 -0.81
CA HIS A 597 -21.11 -0.77 -0.09
C HIS A 597 -21.80 0.60 -0.15
N SER A 598 -21.31 1.55 -0.97
CA SER A 598 -22.00 2.82 -1.19
C SER A 598 -22.89 2.76 -2.43
N HIS A 599 -24.14 3.17 -2.30
CA HIS A 599 -25.09 3.26 -3.43
C HIS A 599 -25.07 4.65 -4.11
N VAL A 600 -23.91 5.31 -4.19
CA VAL A 600 -23.75 6.68 -4.70
C VAL A 600 -22.58 6.74 -5.66
N ASP A 601 -22.74 7.40 -6.81
CA ASP A 601 -21.75 7.49 -7.91
C ASP A 601 -20.34 7.96 -7.48
N LYS A 602 -20.27 8.69 -6.36
CA LYS A 602 -19.02 9.12 -5.72
C LYS A 602 -19.07 8.74 -4.23
N PRO A 603 -18.55 7.56 -3.85
CA PRO A 603 -18.52 7.13 -2.45
C PRO A 603 -17.66 8.06 -1.59
N ARG A 604 -18.02 8.17 -0.31
CA ARG A 604 -17.15 8.78 0.71
C ARG A 604 -16.14 7.73 1.19
N THR A 605 -14.88 7.94 0.82
CA THR A 605 -13.73 7.16 1.31
C THR A 605 -13.19 7.77 2.61
N ILE A 606 -12.08 7.22 3.13
CA ILE A 606 -11.28 7.86 4.17
C ILE A 606 -10.71 9.18 3.63
N ASP A 607 -10.70 10.22 4.46
CA ASP A 607 -10.22 11.56 4.12
C ASP A 607 -8.85 11.88 4.76
N GLY A 608 -8.54 11.28 5.91
CA GLY A 608 -7.28 11.47 6.64
C GLY A 608 -6.99 10.34 7.63
N ILE A 609 -5.76 10.29 8.15
CA ILE A 609 -5.27 9.25 9.06
C ILE A 609 -4.94 9.84 10.44
N VAL A 610 -5.25 9.09 11.50
CA VAL A 610 -4.77 9.30 12.87
C VAL A 610 -3.83 8.13 13.21
N LEU A 611 -2.55 8.41 13.39
CA LEU A 611 -1.53 7.40 13.67
C LEU A 611 -1.29 7.32 15.19
N THR A 612 -1.52 6.17 15.82
CA THR A 612 -1.51 6.02 17.29
C THR A 612 -0.37 5.14 17.79
N LYS A 613 -0.11 5.18 19.10
CA LYS A 613 0.96 4.41 19.76
C LYS A 613 2.35 4.74 19.21
N PHE A 614 2.54 5.97 18.72
CA PHE A 614 3.79 6.40 18.09
C PHE A 614 4.94 6.47 19.12
N ASP A 615 4.60 6.64 20.39
CA ASP A 615 5.45 6.48 21.57
C ASP A 615 6.05 5.08 21.78
N THR A 616 5.61 4.07 21.01
CA THR A 616 6.02 2.65 21.21
C THR A 616 6.90 2.07 20.10
N ILE A 617 7.28 2.88 19.11
CA ILE A 617 8.01 2.42 17.92
C ILE A 617 9.44 2.95 17.79
N ASP A 618 9.90 3.78 18.71
CA ASP A 618 11.22 4.46 18.67
C ASP A 618 11.48 5.11 17.29
N ASP A 619 12.37 4.54 16.48
CA ASP A 619 12.76 5.02 15.15
C ASP A 619 12.01 4.32 13.98
N LYS A 620 11.15 3.34 14.26
CA LYS A 620 10.45 2.49 13.28
C LYS A 620 9.20 3.14 12.71
N VAL A 621 9.37 4.37 12.21
CA VAL A 621 8.30 5.28 11.77
C VAL A 621 7.71 4.94 10.40
N GLY A 622 8.15 3.85 9.75
CA GLY A 622 7.79 3.48 8.38
C GLY A 622 6.33 3.10 8.13
N ALA A 623 5.54 2.83 9.17
CA ALA A 623 4.10 2.70 9.08
C ALA A 623 3.45 3.99 8.52
N ALA A 624 4.02 5.17 8.84
CA ALA A 624 3.54 6.46 8.33
C ALA A 624 3.64 6.56 6.80
N ILE A 625 4.80 6.21 6.23
CA ILE A 625 5.01 6.12 4.77
C ILE A 625 4.04 5.13 4.14
N SER A 626 3.90 3.96 4.76
CA SER A 626 3.08 2.85 4.23
C SER A 626 1.59 3.24 4.13
N MET A 627 1.04 3.88 5.17
CA MET A 627 -0.35 4.36 5.16
C MET A 627 -0.58 5.56 4.24
N ALA A 628 0.35 6.53 4.21
CA ALA A 628 0.24 7.70 3.33
C ALA A 628 0.29 7.29 1.84
N TYR A 629 1.29 6.49 1.45
CA TYR A 629 1.48 6.05 0.07
C TYR A 629 0.27 5.32 -0.51
N ILE A 630 -0.32 4.39 0.25
CA ILE A 630 -1.39 3.53 -0.28
C ILE A 630 -2.75 4.24 -0.35
N SER A 631 -2.97 5.25 0.49
CA SER A 631 -4.27 5.94 0.60
C SER A 631 -4.35 7.27 -0.14
N ASP A 632 -3.19 7.90 -0.42
CA ASP A 632 -3.09 9.30 -0.87
C ASP A 632 -3.81 10.27 0.11
N ARG A 633 -3.74 9.97 1.42
CA ARG A 633 -4.35 10.76 2.50
C ARG A 633 -3.31 11.23 3.50
N PRO A 634 -3.45 12.47 4.03
CA PRO A 634 -2.54 13.00 5.01
C PRO A 634 -2.71 12.29 6.35
N ILE A 635 -1.60 12.13 7.07
CA ILE A 635 -1.62 11.85 8.51
C ILE A 635 -1.89 13.17 9.22
N MET A 636 -3.11 13.31 9.75
CA MET A 636 -3.60 14.56 10.32
C MET A 636 -3.20 14.74 11.79
N PHE A 637 -3.11 13.63 12.52
CA PHE A 637 -2.75 13.62 13.94
C PHE A 637 -1.91 12.40 14.27
N VAL A 638 -1.00 12.57 15.23
CA VAL A 638 -0.19 11.50 15.79
C VAL A 638 -0.43 11.43 17.30
N GLY A 639 -0.78 10.24 17.81
CA GLY A 639 -0.96 9.97 19.23
C GLY A 639 0.32 9.40 19.84
N THR A 640 0.94 10.16 20.74
CA THR A 640 2.26 9.91 21.34
C THR A 640 2.17 9.57 22.84
N GLY A 641 1.21 8.73 23.23
CA GLY A 641 0.92 8.44 24.63
C GLY A 641 -0.58 8.26 24.94
N GLN A 642 -0.95 8.36 26.22
CA GLN A 642 -2.29 8.04 26.74
C GLN A 642 -3.07 9.24 27.30
N THR A 643 -2.41 10.35 27.61
CA THR A 643 -3.04 11.56 28.15
C THR A 643 -3.68 12.41 27.04
N TYR A 644 -4.49 13.40 27.42
CA TYR A 644 -5.10 14.32 26.45
C TYR A 644 -4.09 15.23 25.74
N ALA A 645 -2.95 15.52 26.38
CA ALA A 645 -1.88 16.32 25.77
C ALA A 645 -1.03 15.54 24.75
N ASP A 646 -1.16 14.20 24.70
CA ASP A 646 -0.33 13.33 23.85
C ASP A 646 -0.88 13.23 22.41
N LEU A 647 -1.14 14.39 21.80
CA LEU A 647 -1.60 14.55 20.42
C LEU A 647 -0.71 15.59 19.72
N ARG A 648 -0.16 15.23 18.56
CA ARG A 648 0.86 15.99 17.83
C ARG A 648 0.56 16.04 16.32
N GLN A 649 1.21 16.94 15.60
CA GLN A 649 1.23 16.93 14.13
C GLN A 649 2.44 16.15 13.59
N LEU A 650 2.30 15.48 12.44
CA LEU A 650 3.39 14.74 11.82
C LEU A 650 4.45 15.70 11.25
N SER A 651 5.66 15.71 11.82
CA SER A 651 6.79 16.40 11.20
C SER A 651 7.38 15.55 10.07
N VAL A 652 7.15 15.96 8.83
CA VAL A 652 7.67 15.25 7.64
C VAL A 652 9.19 15.17 7.68
N GLY A 653 9.88 16.26 8.05
CA GLY A 653 11.34 16.31 8.10
C GLY A 653 11.94 15.37 9.14
N VAL A 654 11.38 15.32 10.34
CA VAL A 654 11.86 14.43 11.42
C VAL A 654 11.62 12.97 11.06
N VAL A 655 10.44 12.62 10.52
CA VAL A 655 10.12 11.25 10.10
C VAL A 655 11.04 10.77 8.98
N VAL A 656 11.27 11.60 7.95
CA VAL A 656 12.21 11.24 6.86
C VAL A 656 13.64 11.10 7.38
N LYS A 657 14.10 11.99 8.28
CA LYS A 657 15.43 11.86 8.91
C LYS A 657 15.56 10.56 9.71
N ALA A 658 14.53 10.14 10.44
CA ALA A 658 14.52 8.90 11.22
C ALA A 658 14.54 7.62 10.36
N LEU A 659 13.93 7.66 9.17
CA LEU A 659 13.96 6.55 8.19
C LEU A 659 15.34 6.36 7.52
N MET A 660 16.11 7.44 7.38
CA MET A 660 17.43 7.43 6.73
C MET A 660 18.60 7.38 7.72
N LYS A 661 18.30 7.45 9.02
CA LYS A 661 19.20 7.04 10.10
C LYS A 661 19.15 5.53 10.27
#